data_AF-A0A8J6FIY3-F1
#
_entry.id   AF-A0A8J6FIY3-F1
#
_cell.length_a   1.000
_cell.length_b   1.000
_cell.length_c   1.000
_cell.angle_alpha   90.00
_cell.angle_beta   90.00
_cell.angle_gamma   90.00
#
_symmetry.space_group_name_H-M   'P 1'
#
loop_
_entity.id
_entity.type
_entity.pdbx_description
1 polymer ?
#
loop_
_entity_poly.entity_id
_entity_poly.type
_entity_poly.pdbx_seq_one_letter_code
_entity_poly.pdbx_strand_id
1 'polypeptide(L)'
;MLSLVHVRLPPGFSASSTVEKPSKVHKALYNSGVLLMAASENEDHDILWCINHDSFPFQRPLMETQVTVAVDGHSWTLTSIDEMKVEKVVTPLNRDLIPVTDPPVMTRQHIVPPKKFVLLSAKGSHIFHKLRPVDQLRHLLVSSAGGEGEDIERFFKLHQQDQACATCLILACSYAASDREISVWATRAFFRYGGEAQLRIQPSLPAPANASAMFGSPLPVGSPIPIGSPVGMPSFLTTPTHGVYPPNVSTPVYSAAHQSTTSLPALPGSEILFSGKHNGICIYFTRIINNIWDGSMIVERNFRIENRAVTAIDSSISPHILQSVLQELKGLLEFMDRNSQFGSGSLGNPSFGTPVNIQQRLVSIGRHEMGSSQQIQQELQRKYHTEAQLIEKSSLQGIHILVRKTCQALALWKLLCEHQLHHIVSDLQKELQEQLKITTFKDLVTRDKELSGALVASLINHYIHDNASVDGISSRLQEVCPLFYSPDDAICSKANELLQRSRQAQTKFDKEVMLRESLREYQKISQQVDLANVCGQYRQVRFYEGVVELCLTAAEKKDPKGLGLHFHKNGEPEEDAAGLQAFQERLNCYKCITDTLQELVNQSKAAPQSPSVPKKPGPPVLSSDPNMLSNEEAGLHFEQMLKLAQRSSDELFNIALFNWLIQADLTDKLLELNSPFLEPHLVRMSKIDQNKVRSMDLLWRYYEKSRNFSSAARVVAELADMDSTDISLKQRIEYLSIAILSAKSSTGMSTLSDGEFLHELEEKMEVARIQLQIQGTLIRRYSHQPSAQNAIAMLDSQLMDATRLYGDFADPFKLSECKLAIIHCAGHSDPILVQSLWEEIIERELNDSIGMTPAEQMQVLNLKLTSLGRIYASTPRYFPLEFLVKYLEKQVCNLNWDVGFVSQTMEEIDVSIPKLLEVYDHLFKERVRI
;
A
#
# COMPACT_ATOMS: atom_id res chain seq x y z
N MET A 1 -7.95 -49.61 42.36
CA MET A 1 -6.94 -50.69 42.30
C MET A 1 -5.58 -50.04 42.08
N LEU A 2 -4.56 -50.42 42.85
CA LEU A 2 -3.17 -50.03 42.60
C LEU A 2 -2.54 -51.12 41.73
N SER A 3 -1.92 -50.76 40.61
CA SER A 3 -1.13 -51.67 39.77
C SER A 3 0.35 -51.35 39.93
N LEU A 4 1.17 -52.39 40.10
CA LEU A 4 2.62 -52.24 40.15
C LEU A 4 3.15 -51.96 38.74
N VAL A 5 3.63 -50.74 38.50
CA VAL A 5 4.11 -50.31 37.18
C VAL A 5 5.58 -50.68 36.96
N HIS A 6 6.43 -50.52 37.98
CA HIS A 6 7.87 -50.72 37.87
C HIS A 6 8.51 -50.93 39.25
N VAL A 7 9.59 -51.72 39.33
CA VAL A 7 10.39 -51.95 40.53
C VAL A 7 11.84 -51.56 40.25
N ARG A 8 12.41 -50.69 41.08
CA ARG A 8 13.85 -50.34 41.05
C ARG A 8 14.57 -51.11 42.15
N LEU A 9 15.65 -51.78 41.78
CA LEU A 9 16.51 -52.49 42.72
C LEU A 9 17.56 -51.52 43.27
N PRO A 10 17.98 -51.66 44.53
CA PRO A 10 19.01 -50.81 45.11
C PRO A 10 20.34 -50.99 44.38
N PRO A 11 21.23 -49.98 44.40
CA PRO A 11 22.55 -50.11 43.82
C PRO A 11 23.35 -51.26 44.48
N GLY A 12 24.25 -51.87 43.71
CA GLY A 12 25.02 -53.04 44.15
C GLY A 12 24.30 -54.39 43.96
N PHE A 13 23.06 -54.43 43.47
CA PHE A 13 22.31 -55.68 43.30
C PHE A 13 22.82 -56.58 42.15
N SER A 14 23.52 -56.04 41.15
CA SER A 14 24.11 -56.83 40.06
C SER A 14 25.38 -57.54 40.51
N ALA A 15 25.57 -58.78 40.03
CA ALA A 15 26.71 -59.64 40.40
C ALA A 15 28.10 -59.07 40.00
N SER A 16 28.14 -58.04 39.15
CA SER A 16 29.34 -57.36 38.68
C SER A 16 29.59 -55.99 39.33
N SER A 17 28.77 -55.57 40.30
CA SER A 17 28.88 -54.24 40.91
C SER A 17 29.85 -54.23 42.09
N THR A 18 30.76 -53.24 42.11
CA THR A 18 31.66 -52.94 43.22
C THR A 18 31.05 -51.99 44.27
N VAL A 19 29.76 -51.67 44.14
CA VAL A 19 29.06 -50.70 44.99
C VAL A 19 28.45 -51.41 46.21
N GLU A 20 28.63 -50.83 47.40
CA GLU A 20 28.01 -51.33 48.63
C GLU A 20 26.48 -51.31 48.56
N LYS A 21 25.84 -52.31 49.17
CA LYS A 21 24.38 -52.41 49.20
C LYS A 21 23.85 -51.66 50.42
N PRO A 22 22.78 -50.85 50.29
CA PRO A 22 22.13 -50.27 51.46
C PRO A 22 21.57 -51.40 52.33
N SER A 23 21.98 -51.44 53.60
CA SER A 23 21.51 -52.42 54.59
C SER A 23 20.82 -51.69 55.75
N LYS A 24 19.77 -52.27 56.33
CA LYS A 24 19.00 -51.69 57.46
C LYS A 24 18.47 -50.26 57.20
N VAL A 25 17.77 -50.05 56.08
CA VAL A 25 17.10 -48.76 55.80
C VAL A 25 15.89 -48.59 56.71
N HIS A 26 15.88 -47.55 57.56
CA HIS A 26 14.78 -47.27 58.50
C HIS A 26 13.92 -46.06 58.09
N LYS A 27 14.43 -45.16 57.24
CA LYS A 27 13.67 -44.02 56.69
C LYS A 27 13.96 -43.84 55.21
N ALA A 28 12.92 -43.50 54.44
CA ALA A 28 13.05 -43.13 53.04
C ALA A 28 12.11 -41.96 52.70
N LEU A 29 12.58 -41.06 51.82
CA LEU A 29 11.82 -39.93 51.29
C LEU A 29 11.97 -39.93 49.76
N TYR A 30 10.84 -39.91 49.05
CA TYR A 30 10.82 -39.70 47.61
C TYR A 30 10.09 -38.40 47.27
N ASN A 31 10.77 -37.45 46.62
CA ASN A 31 10.16 -36.21 46.15
C ASN A 31 10.65 -35.84 44.74
N SER A 32 9.72 -35.77 43.78
CA SER A 32 9.94 -35.44 42.36
C SER A 32 11.23 -36.06 41.76
N GLY A 33 11.39 -37.38 41.84
CA GLY A 33 12.54 -38.05 41.23
C GLY A 33 13.81 -38.14 42.07
N VAL A 34 13.81 -37.59 43.29
CA VAL A 34 14.89 -37.75 44.27
C VAL A 34 14.47 -38.76 45.33
N LEU A 35 15.30 -39.76 45.57
CA LEU A 35 15.14 -40.72 46.66
C LEU A 35 16.26 -40.50 47.69
N LEU A 36 15.87 -40.24 48.94
CA LEU A 36 16.76 -40.21 50.10
C LEU A 36 16.45 -41.42 50.98
N MET A 37 17.46 -42.18 51.40
CA MET A 37 17.29 -43.31 52.31
C MET A 37 18.32 -43.22 53.44
N ALA A 38 17.87 -43.24 54.70
CA ALA A 38 18.76 -43.38 55.84
C ALA A 38 18.91 -44.87 56.18
N ALA A 39 20.15 -45.34 56.21
CA ALA A 39 20.55 -46.71 56.52
C ALA A 39 21.43 -46.70 57.78
N SER A 40 21.16 -47.58 58.74
CA SER A 40 21.95 -47.64 59.96
C SER A 40 23.16 -48.56 59.79
N GLU A 41 24.36 -48.01 59.93
CA GLU A 41 25.62 -48.75 59.90
C GLU A 41 25.97 -49.24 61.31
N ASN A 42 25.92 -48.32 62.30
CA ASN A 42 26.14 -48.55 63.73
C ASN A 42 25.12 -47.72 64.57
N GLU A 43 24.97 -47.98 65.88
CA GLU A 43 24.04 -47.23 66.74
C GLU A 43 24.33 -45.71 66.79
N ASP A 44 25.58 -45.32 66.55
CA ASP A 44 26.06 -43.94 66.57
C ASP A 44 26.23 -43.28 65.19
N HIS A 45 26.09 -44.03 64.10
CA HIS A 45 26.33 -43.56 62.73
C HIS A 45 25.33 -44.13 61.73
N ASP A 46 24.64 -43.24 61.03
CA ASP A 46 23.78 -43.57 59.91
C ASP A 46 24.41 -43.11 58.59
N ILE A 47 24.14 -43.83 57.50
CA ILE A 47 24.52 -43.44 56.14
C ILE A 47 23.26 -42.96 55.41
N LEU A 48 23.31 -41.75 54.89
CA LEU A 48 22.29 -41.21 53.99
C LEU A 48 22.65 -41.53 52.54
N TRP A 49 21.82 -42.33 51.89
CA TRP A 49 21.87 -42.62 50.46
C TRP A 49 21.01 -41.62 49.69
N CYS A 50 21.61 -40.95 48.72
CA CYS A 50 20.96 -39.97 47.86
C CYS A 50 20.98 -40.48 46.42
N ILE A 51 19.80 -40.74 45.84
CA ILE A 51 19.65 -41.19 44.46
C ILE A 51 18.86 -40.15 43.66
N ASN A 52 19.39 -39.73 42.52
CA ASN A 52 18.83 -38.65 41.70
C ASN A 52 19.07 -38.87 40.20
N HIS A 53 18.06 -38.62 39.37
CA HIS A 53 18.13 -38.77 37.90
C HIS A 53 18.34 -37.44 37.14
N ASP A 54 18.38 -36.29 37.82
CA ASP A 54 18.36 -34.96 37.17
C ASP A 54 19.55 -34.65 36.26
N SER A 55 20.69 -35.34 36.42
CA SER A 55 21.85 -35.15 35.55
C SER A 55 21.63 -35.77 34.16
N PHE A 56 20.64 -36.65 34.00
CA PHE A 56 20.40 -37.46 32.80
C PHE A 56 18.97 -37.35 32.23
N PRO A 57 18.37 -36.15 32.08
CA PRO A 57 16.96 -36.05 31.75
C PRO A 57 16.65 -36.36 30.27
N PHE A 58 17.64 -36.29 29.39
CA PHE A 58 17.46 -36.46 27.94
C PHE A 58 18.08 -37.76 27.40
N GLN A 59 18.56 -38.63 28.28
CA GLN A 59 19.10 -39.93 27.90
C GLN A 59 17.96 -40.95 27.82
N ARG A 60 17.96 -41.76 26.75
CA ARG A 60 16.99 -42.84 26.57
C ARG A 60 17.04 -43.91 27.68
N PRO A 61 18.21 -44.38 28.13
CA PRO A 61 18.28 -45.22 29.32
C PRO A 61 18.06 -44.38 30.58
N LEU A 62 17.29 -44.90 31.54
CA LEU A 62 17.21 -44.32 32.88
C LEU A 62 18.59 -44.43 33.54
N MET A 63 19.20 -43.30 33.84
CA MET A 63 20.45 -43.22 34.58
C MET A 63 20.23 -42.41 35.86
N GLU A 64 20.79 -42.90 36.96
CA GLU A 64 20.69 -42.29 38.28
C GLU A 64 22.09 -42.08 38.87
N THR A 65 22.31 -40.91 39.44
CA THR A 65 23.46 -40.62 40.28
C THR A 65 23.17 -41.08 41.69
N GLN A 66 24.17 -41.70 42.32
CA GLN A 66 24.12 -42.11 43.72
C GLN A 66 25.25 -41.44 44.49
N VAL A 67 24.95 -40.98 45.70
CA VAL A 67 25.93 -40.45 46.65
C VAL A 67 25.58 -40.94 48.04
N THR A 68 26.58 -41.33 48.82
CA THR A 68 26.43 -41.65 50.25
C THR A 68 27.05 -40.54 51.08
N VAL A 69 26.38 -40.16 52.16
CA VAL A 69 26.87 -39.16 53.13
C VAL A 69 26.75 -39.77 54.52
N ALA A 70 27.84 -39.75 55.28
CA ALA A 70 27.83 -40.15 56.68
C ALA A 70 27.09 -39.10 57.52
N VAL A 71 26.18 -39.55 58.38
CA VAL A 71 25.39 -38.73 59.30
C VAL A 71 25.74 -39.16 60.72
N ASP A 72 26.10 -38.17 61.53
CA ASP A 72 26.42 -38.41 62.93
C ASP A 72 25.13 -38.60 63.74
N GLY A 73 24.99 -39.78 64.34
CA GLY A 73 23.84 -40.18 65.14
C GLY A 73 22.66 -40.72 64.34
N HIS A 74 21.73 -41.36 65.05
CA HIS A 74 20.56 -41.96 64.46
C HIS A 74 19.59 -40.92 63.86
N SER A 75 19.16 -41.15 62.63
CA SER A 75 18.27 -40.31 61.82
C SER A 75 16.80 -40.50 62.21
N TRP A 76 16.17 -39.47 62.77
CA TRP A 76 14.77 -39.49 63.22
C TRP A 76 13.76 -39.20 62.12
N THR A 77 14.02 -38.19 61.28
CA THR A 77 13.10 -37.80 60.20
C THR A 77 13.81 -37.14 59.03
N LEU A 78 13.22 -37.33 57.83
CA LEU A 78 13.64 -36.77 56.55
C LEU A 78 12.45 -36.01 55.94
N THR A 79 12.64 -34.75 55.56
CA THR A 79 11.56 -33.94 54.95
C THR A 79 12.13 -32.95 53.93
N SER A 80 11.37 -32.63 52.88
CA SER A 80 11.72 -31.57 51.92
C SER A 80 11.13 -30.23 52.34
N ILE A 81 11.91 -29.15 52.21
CA ILE A 81 11.42 -27.78 52.33
C ILE A 81 10.98 -27.35 50.93
N ASP A 82 9.66 -27.28 50.71
CA ASP A 82 9.10 -26.79 49.46
C ASP A 82 8.98 -25.26 49.52
N GLU A 83 10.06 -24.55 49.16
CA GLU A 83 10.01 -23.09 48.95
C GLU A 83 9.47 -22.78 47.53
N MET A 84 8.36 -22.02 47.48
CA MET A 84 7.68 -21.45 46.30
C MET A 84 7.22 -22.43 45.20
N LYS A 85 5.89 -22.63 45.11
CA LYS A 85 5.26 -23.13 43.87
C LYS A 85 5.29 -22.00 42.83
N VAL A 86 6.03 -22.19 41.75
CA VAL A 86 5.95 -21.30 40.58
C VAL A 86 4.51 -21.35 40.05
N GLU A 87 3.84 -20.20 39.99
CA GLU A 87 2.52 -20.10 39.38
C GLU A 87 2.61 -20.53 37.90
N LYS A 88 1.95 -21.64 37.56
CA LYS A 88 1.84 -22.08 36.17
C LYS A 88 0.78 -21.21 35.49
N VAL A 89 1.17 -20.45 34.47
CA VAL A 89 0.21 -19.75 33.61
C VAL A 89 -0.61 -20.82 32.88
N VAL A 90 -1.94 -20.75 33.03
CA VAL A 90 -2.86 -21.71 32.41
C VAL A 90 -2.99 -21.35 30.92
N THR A 91 -2.42 -22.19 30.05
CA THR A 91 -2.60 -22.10 28.60
C THR A 91 -3.87 -22.86 28.18
N PRO A 92 -4.52 -22.51 27.04
CA PRO A 92 -5.66 -23.24 26.50
C PRO A 92 -5.35 -24.73 26.21
N LEU A 93 -4.09 -25.03 25.90
CA LEU A 93 -3.56 -26.39 25.71
C LEU A 93 -3.52 -27.24 27.00
N ASN A 94 -3.46 -26.59 28.17
CA ASN A 94 -3.43 -27.27 29.47
C ASN A 94 -4.84 -27.53 30.04
N ARG A 95 -5.90 -27.14 29.33
CA ARG A 95 -7.25 -27.31 29.86
C ARG A 95 -7.70 -28.76 29.87
N ASP A 96 -7.28 -29.58 28.89
CA ASP A 96 -7.67 -30.99 28.82
C ASP A 96 -6.64 -31.83 28.01
N LEU A 97 -6.26 -33.00 28.55
CA LEU A 97 -5.74 -34.22 27.86
C LEU A 97 -4.28 -34.69 28.05
N ILE A 98 -3.36 -33.99 28.73
CA ILE A 98 -2.04 -34.56 29.06
C ILE A 98 -1.72 -34.34 30.54
N PRO A 99 -1.43 -35.38 31.34
CA PRO A 99 -0.89 -35.16 32.68
C PRO A 99 0.43 -34.39 32.52
N VAL A 100 0.42 -33.11 32.90
CA VAL A 100 1.59 -32.22 32.86
C VAL A 100 2.62 -32.79 33.82
N THR A 101 3.44 -33.72 33.34
CA THR A 101 4.66 -34.11 34.03
C THR A 101 5.48 -32.86 34.25
N ASP A 102 6.01 -32.68 35.45
CA ASP A 102 6.87 -31.53 35.69
C ASP A 102 8.10 -31.65 34.77
N PRO A 103 8.38 -30.63 33.93
CA PRO A 103 9.52 -30.65 33.05
C PRO A 103 10.80 -30.82 33.88
N PRO A 104 11.84 -31.42 33.29
CA PRO A 104 13.10 -31.69 33.97
C PRO A 104 13.69 -30.44 34.64
N VAL A 105 14.40 -30.64 35.75
CA VAL A 105 15.04 -29.54 36.50
C VAL A 105 15.97 -28.71 35.62
N MET A 106 16.64 -29.32 34.64
CA MET A 106 17.42 -28.62 33.61
C MET A 106 16.66 -27.48 32.91
N THR A 107 15.35 -27.64 32.71
CA THR A 107 14.51 -26.64 32.02
C THR A 107 14.10 -25.50 32.96
N ARG A 108 13.97 -25.78 34.27
CA ARG A 108 13.47 -24.82 35.29
C ARG A 108 14.55 -24.21 36.19
N GLN A 109 15.81 -24.61 36.03
CA GLN A 109 16.92 -24.26 36.92
C GLN A 109 17.20 -22.75 37.07
N HIS A 110 16.71 -21.91 36.16
CA HIS A 110 16.83 -20.45 36.21
C HIS A 110 15.76 -19.78 37.11
N ILE A 111 14.56 -20.36 37.18
CA ILE A 111 13.42 -19.82 37.96
C ILE A 111 13.34 -20.47 39.36
N VAL A 112 13.68 -21.75 39.47
CA VAL A 112 13.45 -22.53 40.70
C VAL A 112 14.71 -22.55 41.58
N PRO A 113 14.62 -22.18 42.87
CA PRO A 113 15.74 -22.24 43.81
C PRO A 113 16.19 -23.70 44.06
N PRO A 114 17.42 -23.92 44.58
CA PRO A 114 17.89 -25.26 44.91
C PRO A 114 16.99 -25.90 45.97
N LYS A 115 16.55 -27.15 45.73
CA LYS A 115 15.71 -27.89 46.68
C LYS A 115 16.49 -28.15 47.97
N LYS A 116 15.86 -27.89 49.12
CA LYS A 116 16.43 -28.12 50.44
C LYS A 116 15.76 -29.31 51.11
N PHE A 117 16.54 -30.16 51.73
CA PHE A 117 16.08 -31.30 52.52
C PHE A 117 16.61 -31.18 53.93
N VAL A 118 15.79 -31.52 54.91
CA VAL A 118 16.16 -31.52 56.33
C VAL A 118 16.18 -32.95 56.82
N LEU A 119 17.29 -33.31 57.44
CA LEU A 119 17.45 -34.54 58.22
C LEU A 119 17.66 -34.16 59.67
N LEU A 120 16.82 -34.70 60.56
CA LEU A 120 17.05 -34.59 62.01
C LEU A 120 17.72 -35.87 62.49
N SER A 121 18.91 -35.73 63.07
CA SER A 121 19.60 -36.81 63.77
C SER A 121 19.58 -36.58 65.28
N ALA A 122 19.96 -37.61 66.04
CA ALA A 122 20.10 -37.52 67.50
C ALA A 122 21.13 -36.44 67.96
N LYS A 123 22.06 -36.04 67.08
CA LYS A 123 23.09 -35.03 67.37
C LYS A 123 22.76 -33.63 66.83
N GLY A 124 21.83 -33.49 65.89
CA GLY A 124 21.46 -32.18 65.36
C GLY A 124 20.58 -32.20 64.10
N SER A 125 20.37 -31.03 63.51
CA SER A 125 19.67 -30.88 62.23
C SER A 125 20.67 -30.64 61.09
N HIS A 126 20.55 -31.44 60.03
CA HIS A 126 21.34 -31.33 58.82
C HIS A 126 20.46 -30.80 57.68
N ILE A 127 20.90 -29.74 57.01
CA ILE A 127 20.21 -29.18 55.84
C ILE A 127 21.03 -29.50 54.59
N PHE A 128 20.47 -30.36 53.74
CA PHE A 128 21.05 -30.76 52.47
C PHE A 128 20.49 -29.90 51.33
N HIS A 129 21.38 -29.36 50.51
CA HIS A 129 21.02 -28.59 49.32
C HIS A 129 21.25 -29.46 48.09
N LYS A 130 20.20 -29.66 47.28
CA LYS A 130 20.34 -30.31 45.99
C LYS A 130 21.01 -29.34 45.01
N LEU A 131 22.24 -29.67 44.63
CA LEU A 131 22.97 -28.91 43.62
C LEU A 131 22.29 -29.07 42.26
N ARG A 132 21.83 -27.96 41.69
CA ARG A 132 21.35 -27.92 40.31
C ARG A 132 22.55 -28.00 39.36
N PRO A 133 22.35 -28.36 38.09
CA PRO A 133 23.42 -28.37 37.08
C PRO A 133 24.14 -27.01 36.95
N VAL A 134 23.44 -25.89 37.12
CA VAL A 134 24.03 -24.54 37.23
C VAL A 134 24.96 -24.43 38.43
N ASP A 135 24.56 -24.95 39.59
CA ASP A 135 25.35 -24.88 40.82
C ASP A 135 26.58 -25.82 40.74
N GLN A 136 26.43 -26.98 40.10
CA GLN A 136 27.54 -27.90 39.81
C GLN A 136 28.57 -27.23 38.90
N LEU A 137 28.13 -26.61 37.79
CA LEU A 137 29.01 -25.86 36.91
C LEU A 137 29.69 -24.69 37.65
N ARG A 138 28.94 -23.97 38.50
CA ARG A 138 29.49 -22.90 39.35
C ARG A 138 30.61 -23.41 40.24
N HIS A 139 30.41 -24.56 40.91
CA HIS A 139 31.45 -25.18 41.73
C HIS A 139 32.67 -25.59 40.91
N LEU A 140 32.47 -26.18 39.73
CA LEU A 140 33.56 -26.58 38.83
C LEU A 140 34.38 -25.37 38.34
N LEU A 141 33.74 -24.25 38.03
CA LEU A 141 34.41 -23.01 37.62
C LEU A 141 35.23 -22.40 38.76
N VAL A 142 34.73 -22.48 40.00
CA VAL A 142 35.45 -22.00 41.19
C VAL A 142 36.64 -22.92 41.52
N SER A 143 36.46 -24.24 41.46
CA SER A 143 37.52 -25.20 41.80
C SER A 143 38.66 -25.22 40.77
N SER A 144 38.38 -24.93 39.51
CA SER A 144 39.37 -24.84 38.44
C SER A 144 40.04 -23.46 38.32
N ALA A 145 39.61 -22.47 39.13
CA ALA A 145 40.12 -21.10 39.12
C ALA A 145 40.21 -20.48 37.70
N GLY A 146 39.27 -20.84 36.83
CA GLY A 146 39.27 -20.40 35.44
C GLY A 146 38.22 -21.13 34.60
N GLY A 147 37.91 -20.59 33.42
CA GLY A 147 37.01 -21.23 32.45
C GLY A 147 37.63 -22.41 31.70
N GLU A 148 38.76 -22.95 32.19
CA GLU A 148 39.53 -24.01 31.53
C GLU A 148 39.79 -25.14 32.53
N GLY A 149 39.41 -26.36 32.16
CA GLY A 149 39.60 -27.54 32.99
C GLY A 149 39.02 -28.79 32.34
N GLU A 150 39.67 -29.93 32.55
CA GLU A 150 39.21 -31.23 32.06
C GLU A 150 37.82 -31.58 32.64
N ASP A 151 37.54 -31.16 33.86
CA ASP A 151 36.25 -31.37 34.51
C ASP A 151 35.10 -30.59 33.85
N ILE A 152 35.39 -29.42 33.29
CA ILE A 152 34.42 -28.65 32.50
C ILE A 152 34.16 -29.37 31.18
N GLU A 153 35.19 -29.92 30.53
CA GLU A 153 35.01 -30.72 29.32
C GLU A 153 34.17 -31.99 29.57
N ARG A 154 34.40 -32.67 30.71
CA ARG A 154 33.59 -33.81 31.15
C ARG A 154 32.13 -33.40 31.37
N PHE A 155 31.88 -32.23 31.95
CA PHE A 155 30.54 -31.67 32.11
C PHE A 155 29.84 -31.43 30.76
N PHE A 156 30.54 -30.84 29.79
CA PHE A 156 30.01 -30.63 28.43
C PHE A 156 29.74 -31.95 27.68
N LYS A 157 30.57 -32.98 27.87
CA LYS A 157 30.34 -34.32 27.32
C LYS A 157 29.13 -35.00 27.97
N LEU A 158 28.95 -34.83 29.28
CA LEU A 158 27.86 -35.45 30.05
C LEU A 158 26.48 -34.89 29.66
N HIS A 159 26.36 -33.57 29.61
CA HIS A 159 25.08 -32.88 29.40
C HIS A 159 24.76 -32.59 27.93
N GLN A 160 25.67 -32.90 27.01
CA GLN A 160 25.68 -32.43 25.61
C GLN A 160 26.02 -30.93 25.52
N GLN A 161 26.67 -30.56 24.42
CA GLN A 161 27.20 -29.21 24.21
C GLN A 161 26.10 -28.14 24.31
N ASP A 162 24.92 -28.38 23.73
CA ASP A 162 23.80 -27.45 23.70
C ASP A 162 23.28 -27.08 25.10
N GLN A 163 23.09 -28.08 25.98
CA GLN A 163 22.56 -27.89 27.33
C GLN A 163 23.60 -27.30 28.27
N ALA A 164 24.87 -27.70 28.11
CA ALA A 164 25.98 -27.12 28.85
C ALA A 164 26.16 -25.64 28.49
N CYS A 165 26.04 -25.29 27.20
CA CYS A 165 26.03 -23.90 26.73
C CYS A 165 24.87 -23.09 27.33
N ALA A 166 23.64 -23.63 27.32
CA ALA A 166 22.49 -22.97 27.95
C ALA A 166 22.69 -22.75 29.47
N THR A 167 23.36 -23.68 30.15
CA THR A 167 23.69 -23.58 31.57
C THR A 167 24.79 -22.55 31.84
N CYS A 168 25.78 -22.44 30.94
CA CYS A 168 26.79 -21.38 30.99
C CYS A 168 26.16 -20.00 30.82
N LEU A 169 25.16 -19.85 29.94
CA LEU A 169 24.46 -18.58 29.74
C LEU A 169 23.73 -18.09 30.99
N ILE A 170 23.16 -18.98 31.79
CA ILE A 170 22.52 -18.62 33.07
C ILE A 170 23.53 -17.95 34.02
N LEU A 171 24.74 -18.51 34.13
CA LEU A 171 25.81 -17.94 34.96
C LEU A 171 26.41 -16.67 34.32
N ALA A 172 26.53 -16.62 33.00
CA ALA A 172 27.06 -15.47 32.28
C ALA A 172 26.12 -14.25 32.34
N CYS A 173 24.80 -14.47 32.42
CA CYS A 173 23.79 -13.42 32.51
C CYS A 173 23.38 -13.09 33.96
N SER A 174 24.00 -13.71 34.98
CA SER A 174 23.71 -13.44 36.39
C SER A 174 24.17 -12.04 36.81
N TYR A 175 23.26 -11.26 37.39
CA TYR A 175 23.55 -9.93 37.95
C TYR A 175 23.99 -9.98 39.43
N ALA A 176 24.13 -11.17 40.02
CA ALA A 176 24.57 -11.30 41.40
C ALA A 176 26.02 -10.82 41.56
N ALA A 177 26.28 -9.96 42.56
CA ALA A 177 27.62 -9.43 42.80
C ALA A 177 28.67 -10.53 43.06
N SER A 178 28.24 -11.65 43.65
CA SER A 178 29.06 -12.84 43.90
C SER A 178 29.47 -13.61 42.63
N ASP A 179 28.81 -13.36 41.50
CA ASP A 179 29.00 -14.09 40.26
C ASP A 179 29.72 -13.26 39.19
N ARG A 180 30.27 -12.09 39.52
CA ARG A 180 30.94 -11.21 38.54
C ARG A 180 32.17 -11.84 37.89
N GLU A 181 32.98 -12.59 38.65
CA GLU A 181 34.13 -13.32 38.10
C GLU A 181 33.69 -14.62 37.41
N ILE A 182 32.68 -15.28 38.00
CA ILE A 182 32.11 -16.53 37.50
C ILE A 182 31.44 -16.30 36.13
N SER A 183 30.79 -15.17 35.91
CA SER A 183 30.16 -14.82 34.63
C SER A 183 31.19 -14.67 33.51
N VAL A 184 32.36 -14.12 33.81
CA VAL A 184 33.50 -14.03 32.87
C VAL A 184 34.04 -15.44 32.57
N TRP A 185 34.21 -16.29 33.57
CA TRP A 185 34.68 -17.66 33.37
C TRP A 185 33.66 -18.52 32.60
N ALA A 186 32.36 -18.38 32.90
CA ALA A 186 31.28 -19.03 32.17
C ALA A 186 31.21 -18.57 30.70
N THR A 187 31.43 -17.27 30.44
CA THR A 187 31.51 -16.73 29.08
C THR A 187 32.68 -17.36 28.29
N ARG A 188 33.85 -17.49 28.93
CA ARG A 188 35.02 -18.16 28.31
C ARG A 188 34.74 -19.63 28.02
N ALA A 189 34.15 -20.36 28.96
CA ALA A 189 33.77 -21.76 28.78
C ALA A 189 32.76 -21.94 27.64
N PHE A 190 31.77 -21.03 27.55
CA PHE A 190 30.77 -21.01 26.47
C PHE A 190 31.40 -20.89 25.07
N PHE A 191 32.32 -19.94 24.87
CA PHE A 191 32.97 -19.78 23.56
C PHE A 191 33.93 -20.92 23.21
N ARG A 192 34.60 -21.51 24.22
CA ARG A 192 35.61 -22.55 24.02
C ARG A 192 35.00 -23.92 23.77
N TYR A 193 33.99 -24.32 24.54
CA TYR A 193 33.41 -25.67 24.49
C TYR A 193 32.07 -25.76 23.73
N GLY A 194 31.53 -24.63 23.24
CA GLY A 194 30.25 -24.59 22.52
C GLY A 194 30.27 -25.05 21.05
N GLY A 195 31.43 -25.47 20.54
CA GLY A 195 31.55 -26.01 19.17
C GLY A 195 31.40 -24.96 18.05
N GLU A 196 31.26 -25.47 16.82
CA GLU A 196 31.14 -24.72 15.56
C GLU A 196 30.09 -25.37 14.66
N ALA A 197 29.41 -24.58 13.80
CA ALA A 197 28.43 -25.14 12.86
C ALA A 197 29.07 -26.02 11.77
N GLN A 198 28.35 -27.07 11.39
CA GLN A 198 28.79 -28.05 10.40
C GLN A 198 27.65 -28.39 9.43
N LEU A 199 27.96 -28.48 8.14
CA LEU A 199 27.04 -28.98 7.13
C LEU A 199 27.17 -30.51 7.05
N ARG A 200 26.11 -31.25 7.37
CA ARG A 200 26.11 -32.71 7.25
C ARG A 200 25.59 -33.10 5.87
N ILE A 201 26.48 -33.58 5.02
CA ILE A 201 26.11 -34.31 3.80
C ILE A 201 25.80 -35.73 4.23
N GLN A 202 24.58 -36.24 4.00
CA GLN A 202 24.34 -37.67 4.12
C GLN A 202 25.19 -38.40 3.07
N PRO A 203 26.17 -39.24 3.44
CA PRO A 203 26.71 -40.18 2.48
C PRO A 203 25.60 -41.18 2.17
N SER A 204 25.16 -41.27 0.93
CA SER A 204 24.36 -42.40 0.46
C SER A 204 25.12 -43.68 0.79
N LEU A 205 24.62 -44.44 1.77
CA LEU A 205 25.18 -45.74 2.13
C LEU A 205 25.21 -46.63 0.88
N PRO A 206 26.36 -47.22 0.48
CA PRO A 206 26.33 -48.31 -0.47
C PRO A 206 25.63 -49.50 0.19
N ALA A 207 24.67 -50.09 -0.52
CA ALA A 207 23.93 -51.27 -0.08
C ALA A 207 24.89 -52.40 0.35
N PRO A 208 24.63 -53.11 1.47
CA PRO A 208 25.49 -54.21 1.87
C PRO A 208 25.25 -55.41 0.95
N ALA A 209 26.30 -55.83 0.24
CA ALA A 209 26.35 -57.11 -0.44
C ALA A 209 26.55 -58.23 0.60
N ASN A 210 25.64 -59.20 0.58
CA ASN A 210 25.66 -60.55 1.16
C ASN A 210 26.82 -60.91 2.11
N ALA A 211 26.50 -61.10 3.40
CA ALA A 211 27.06 -62.14 4.23
C ALA A 211 25.98 -62.71 5.17
N SER A 212 25.93 -64.03 5.20
CA SER A 212 24.96 -64.95 5.78
C SER A 212 24.81 -64.93 7.30
N ALA A 213 23.57 -65.16 7.75
CA ALA A 213 23.09 -65.94 8.90
C ALA A 213 23.83 -65.84 10.26
N MET A 214 23.10 -65.37 11.29
CA MET A 214 22.74 -66.16 12.48
C MET A 214 21.88 -65.35 13.48
N PHE A 215 20.71 -65.92 13.86
CA PHE A 215 19.90 -65.75 15.08
C PHE A 215 19.62 -64.32 15.61
N GLY A 216 18.38 -63.86 15.83
CA GLY A 216 17.16 -64.52 16.29
C GLY A 216 16.65 -63.77 17.53
N SER A 217 15.64 -62.89 17.38
CA SER A 217 14.95 -62.25 18.51
C SER A 217 13.64 -63.00 18.80
N PRO A 218 13.31 -63.37 20.05
CA PRO A 218 12.03 -63.99 20.36
C PRO A 218 10.96 -62.93 20.65
N LEU A 219 9.77 -63.13 20.07
CA LEU A 219 8.52 -62.48 20.48
C LEU A 219 7.95 -63.18 21.73
N PRO A 220 7.20 -62.49 22.60
CA PRO A 220 6.58 -63.09 23.77
C PRO A 220 5.26 -63.81 23.42
N VAL A 221 5.09 -64.95 24.07
CA VAL A 221 3.99 -65.92 23.99
C VAL A 221 2.74 -65.41 24.73
N GLY A 222 1.57 -65.50 24.07
CA GLY A 222 0.26 -65.52 24.70
C GLY A 222 -0.35 -66.94 24.64
N SER A 223 -0.92 -67.38 25.76
CA SER A 223 -1.42 -68.74 26.03
C SER A 223 -2.71 -69.13 25.27
N PRO A 224 -3.05 -70.44 25.20
CA PRO A 224 -3.90 -71.04 24.16
C PRO A 224 -5.32 -71.41 24.64
N ILE A 225 -6.21 -71.79 23.71
CA ILE A 225 -7.20 -72.91 23.78
C ILE A 225 -7.91 -73.08 22.41
N PRO A 226 -8.37 -74.30 22.03
CA PRO A 226 -8.38 -74.73 20.62
C PRO A 226 -9.73 -75.29 20.09
N ILE A 227 -9.69 -75.75 18.82
CA ILE A 227 -10.53 -76.75 18.12
C ILE A 227 -11.86 -76.29 17.46
N GLY A 228 -11.94 -76.52 16.13
CA GLY A 228 -13.19 -76.74 15.39
C GLY A 228 -13.23 -76.21 13.94
N SER A 229 -12.87 -77.04 12.95
CA SER A 229 -13.16 -76.86 11.49
C SER A 229 -14.62 -77.29 11.18
N PRO A 230 -15.19 -77.24 9.94
CA PRO A 230 -14.63 -76.99 8.58
C PRO A 230 -15.51 -75.98 7.76
N VAL A 231 -15.32 -75.58 6.49
CA VAL A 231 -15.24 -76.25 5.17
C VAL A 231 -15.01 -75.16 4.10
N GLY A 232 -14.29 -75.47 3.01
CA GLY A 232 -14.59 -74.92 1.67
C GLY A 232 -13.49 -74.16 0.90
N MET A 233 -12.61 -74.88 0.21
CA MET A 233 -11.86 -74.42 -0.99
C MET A 233 -12.74 -74.66 -2.26
N PRO A 234 -12.45 -74.17 -3.50
CA PRO A 234 -11.11 -74.05 -4.11
C PRO A 234 -10.87 -72.86 -5.09
N SER A 235 -9.66 -72.87 -5.63
CA SER A 235 -9.00 -72.07 -6.69
C SER A 235 -9.76 -71.83 -8.01
N PHE A 236 -9.37 -70.81 -8.80
CA PHE A 236 -8.82 -70.92 -10.19
C PHE A 236 -8.91 -69.59 -11.00
N LEU A 237 -7.78 -69.27 -11.67
CA LEU A 237 -7.53 -68.54 -12.94
C LEU A 237 -8.68 -67.81 -13.69
N THR A 238 -8.43 -66.58 -14.18
CA THR A 238 -8.49 -66.14 -15.61
C THR A 238 -8.55 -64.60 -15.79
N THR A 239 -7.77 -64.06 -16.73
CA THR A 239 -8.00 -62.80 -17.48
C THR A 239 -8.92 -63.09 -18.70
N PRO A 240 -9.59 -62.16 -19.44
CA PRO A 240 -9.16 -60.79 -19.79
C PRO A 240 -10.24 -59.70 -20.15
N THR A 241 -9.75 -58.51 -20.57
CA THR A 241 -10.27 -57.51 -21.56
C THR A 241 -11.48 -56.55 -21.34
N HIS A 242 -11.14 -55.25 -21.39
CA HIS A 242 -11.70 -54.07 -22.12
C HIS A 242 -13.17 -53.57 -22.01
N GLY A 243 -13.31 -52.28 -21.64
CA GLY A 243 -14.21 -51.33 -22.34
C GLY A 243 -14.81 -50.15 -21.52
N VAL A 244 -14.55 -48.91 -21.98
CA VAL A 244 -15.35 -47.65 -21.86
C VAL A 244 -14.91 -46.57 -20.83
N TYR A 245 -14.59 -45.37 -21.34
CA TYR A 245 -14.31 -44.04 -20.71
C TYR A 245 -15.59 -43.14 -20.66
N PRO A 246 -15.59 -41.86 -20.20
CA PRO A 246 -15.13 -41.16 -18.97
C PRO A 246 -16.34 -40.36 -18.35
N PRO A 247 -16.28 -39.23 -17.55
CA PRO A 247 -15.49 -37.97 -17.72
C PRO A 247 -14.94 -37.28 -16.43
N ASN A 248 -14.16 -36.22 -16.67
CA ASN A 248 -13.61 -35.18 -15.78
C ASN A 248 -14.60 -34.54 -14.80
N VAL A 249 -14.11 -34.14 -13.61
CA VAL A 249 -14.48 -32.86 -12.95
C VAL A 249 -13.26 -32.27 -12.23
N SER A 250 -12.99 -31.00 -12.54
CA SER A 250 -11.93 -30.13 -12.00
C SER A 250 -12.49 -29.19 -10.92
N THR A 251 -11.61 -28.73 -10.01
CA THR A 251 -11.50 -27.39 -9.35
C THR A 251 -11.25 -27.46 -7.82
N PRO A 252 -10.64 -26.44 -7.17
CA PRO A 252 -9.73 -25.40 -7.68
C PRO A 252 -8.42 -25.24 -6.86
N VAL A 253 -7.44 -24.60 -7.50
CA VAL A 253 -6.23 -24.04 -6.90
C VAL A 253 -6.54 -22.61 -6.45
N TYR A 254 -6.23 -22.28 -5.20
CA TYR A 254 -6.14 -20.89 -4.71
C TYR A 254 -4.67 -20.49 -4.68
N SER A 255 -4.29 -19.53 -5.53
CA SER A 255 -2.99 -18.86 -5.53
C SER A 255 -3.03 -17.68 -4.56
N ALA A 256 -2.31 -17.79 -3.44
CA ALA A 256 -1.96 -16.65 -2.60
C ALA A 256 -0.55 -16.19 -2.95
N ALA A 257 -0.45 -15.00 -3.53
CA ALA A 257 0.79 -14.31 -3.78
C ALA A 257 1.34 -13.77 -2.46
N HIS A 258 2.52 -14.26 -2.04
CA HIS A 258 3.39 -13.54 -1.12
C HIS A 258 4.80 -13.50 -1.70
N GLN A 259 5.34 -12.28 -1.73
CA GLN A 259 6.63 -11.88 -2.26
C GLN A 259 7.75 -12.71 -1.63
N SER A 260 8.43 -13.52 -2.43
CA SER A 260 9.65 -14.21 -2.04
C SER A 260 10.85 -13.29 -2.25
N THR A 261 11.50 -12.96 -1.13
CA THR A 261 12.91 -12.59 -1.10
C THR A 261 13.72 -13.67 -1.81
N THR A 262 14.63 -13.25 -2.68
CA THR A 262 15.53 -14.07 -3.50
C THR A 262 16.30 -15.10 -2.67
N SER A 263 15.80 -16.35 -2.63
CA SER A 263 16.53 -17.50 -2.12
C SER A 263 17.26 -18.18 -3.28
N LEU A 264 18.59 -18.29 -3.18
CA LEU A 264 19.39 -19.16 -4.05
C LEU A 264 18.91 -20.63 -3.91
N PRO A 265 18.98 -21.44 -4.99
CA PRO A 265 18.43 -22.79 -4.99
C PRO A 265 19.28 -23.71 -4.09
N ALA A 266 18.69 -24.19 -2.99
CA ALA A 266 19.29 -25.21 -2.12
C ALA A 266 19.12 -26.61 -2.75
N LEU A 267 20.20 -27.40 -2.79
CA LEU A 267 20.13 -28.83 -3.14
C LEU A 267 19.30 -29.62 -2.11
N PRO A 268 18.50 -30.60 -2.52
CA PRO A 268 17.74 -31.45 -1.60
C PRO A 268 18.70 -32.41 -0.87
N GLY A 269 18.79 -32.31 0.47
CA GLY A 269 19.43 -33.31 1.33
C GLY A 269 20.60 -32.84 2.22
N SER A 270 20.86 -31.53 2.34
CA SER A 270 21.87 -31.02 3.29
C SER A 270 21.18 -30.54 4.58
N GLU A 271 21.37 -31.24 5.70
CA GLU A 271 20.94 -30.77 7.02
C GLU A 271 22.09 -30.01 7.69
N ILE A 272 21.83 -28.77 8.09
CA ILE A 272 22.80 -27.92 8.80
C ILE A 272 22.70 -28.22 10.30
N LEU A 273 23.83 -28.55 10.92
CA LEU A 273 23.95 -28.65 12.36
C LEU A 273 24.51 -27.33 12.89
N PHE A 274 23.66 -26.55 13.57
CA PHE A 274 24.08 -25.35 14.27
C PHE A 274 25.02 -25.69 15.43
N SER A 275 25.86 -24.74 15.83
CA SER A 275 26.75 -24.93 16.99
C SER A 275 25.96 -25.05 18.30
N GLY A 276 26.58 -25.64 19.31
CA GLY A 276 26.05 -25.66 20.67
C GLY A 276 25.88 -24.26 21.27
N LYS A 277 26.60 -23.25 20.77
CA LYS A 277 26.42 -21.84 21.15
C LYS A 277 25.06 -21.32 20.69
N HIS A 278 24.74 -21.51 19.41
CA HIS A 278 23.45 -21.14 18.83
C HIS A 278 22.30 -21.86 19.55
N ASN A 279 22.38 -23.19 19.65
CA ASN A 279 21.33 -23.98 20.29
C ASN A 279 21.20 -23.65 21.79
N GLY A 280 22.32 -23.40 22.47
CA GLY A 280 22.33 -22.97 23.85
C GLY A 280 21.59 -21.65 24.09
N ILE A 281 21.77 -20.65 23.21
CA ILE A 281 21.04 -19.38 23.23
C ILE A 281 19.54 -19.61 23.00
N CYS A 282 19.17 -20.41 21.99
CA CYS A 282 17.78 -20.75 21.71
C CYS A 282 17.09 -21.45 22.90
N ILE A 283 17.78 -22.44 23.49
CA ILE A 283 17.27 -23.20 24.65
C ILE A 283 17.12 -22.27 25.85
N TYR A 284 18.08 -21.38 26.09
CA TYR A 284 17.97 -20.44 27.21
C TYR A 284 16.83 -19.43 27.00
N PHE A 285 16.71 -18.86 25.80
CA PHE A 285 15.61 -17.96 25.44
C PHE A 285 14.23 -18.63 25.62
N THR A 286 14.06 -19.83 25.05
CA THR A 286 12.79 -20.58 25.16
C THR A 286 12.46 -20.92 26.61
N ARG A 287 13.44 -21.24 27.45
CA ARG A 287 13.25 -21.50 28.89
C ARG A 287 12.69 -20.30 29.64
N ILE A 288 13.23 -19.11 29.39
CA ILE A 288 12.78 -17.88 30.06
C ILE A 288 11.32 -17.56 29.71
N ILE A 289 10.94 -17.71 28.42
CA ILE A 289 9.62 -17.29 27.93
C ILE A 289 8.59 -18.43 27.95
N ASN A 290 8.99 -19.65 28.27
CA ASN A 290 8.13 -20.85 28.22
C ASN A 290 6.78 -20.67 28.92
N ASN A 291 6.74 -19.95 30.04
CA ASN A 291 5.50 -19.75 30.80
C ASN A 291 4.57 -18.69 30.18
N ILE A 292 5.08 -17.86 29.27
CA ILE A 292 4.37 -16.69 28.72
C ILE A 292 4.05 -16.90 27.23
N TRP A 293 4.89 -17.63 26.49
CA TRP A 293 4.87 -17.70 25.02
C TRP A 293 3.51 -18.07 24.42
N ASP A 294 2.91 -19.15 24.94
CA ASP A 294 1.61 -19.65 24.47
C ASP A 294 0.43 -19.17 25.36
N GLY A 295 0.71 -18.26 26.31
CA GLY A 295 -0.30 -17.63 27.14
C GLY A 295 -1.05 -16.54 26.38
N SER A 296 -2.35 -16.41 26.63
CA SER A 296 -3.11 -15.22 26.23
C SER A 296 -2.69 -14.04 27.10
N MET A 297 -2.58 -12.84 26.52
CA MET A 297 -2.17 -11.63 27.24
C MET A 297 -3.26 -11.13 28.20
N ILE A 298 -4.52 -11.45 27.90
CA ILE A 298 -5.71 -10.89 28.55
C ILE A 298 -6.64 -11.99 29.06
N VAL A 299 -7.16 -11.82 30.27
CA VAL A 299 -8.19 -12.68 30.85
C VAL A 299 -9.36 -11.82 31.31
N GLU A 300 -10.57 -12.18 30.88
CA GLU A 300 -11.80 -11.61 31.43
C GLU A 300 -12.07 -12.19 32.82
N ARG A 301 -12.07 -11.33 33.84
CA ARG A 301 -12.54 -11.66 35.18
C ARG A 301 -13.91 -11.03 35.39
N ASN A 302 -14.91 -11.88 35.55
CA ASN A 302 -16.28 -11.45 35.82
C ASN A 302 -16.45 -11.26 37.33
N PHE A 303 -16.53 -10.00 37.76
CA PHE A 303 -16.87 -9.67 39.15
C PHE A 303 -18.38 -9.55 39.30
N ARG A 304 -18.95 -10.23 40.30
CA ARG A 304 -20.33 -10.01 40.74
C ARG A 304 -20.31 -9.04 41.91
N ILE A 305 -20.63 -7.77 41.65
CA ILE A 305 -20.90 -6.78 42.69
C ILE A 305 -22.39 -6.41 42.57
N GLU A 306 -23.14 -6.62 43.67
CA GLU A 306 -24.56 -6.25 43.87
C GLU A 306 -25.48 -6.33 42.63
N ASN A 307 -25.58 -7.51 42.00
CA ASN A 307 -26.47 -7.81 40.86
C ASN A 307 -26.13 -7.19 39.49
N ARG A 308 -24.94 -6.64 39.27
CA ARG A 308 -24.38 -6.42 37.92
C ARG A 308 -23.12 -7.26 37.75
N ALA A 309 -23.08 -8.09 36.71
CA ALA A 309 -21.85 -8.74 36.29
C ALA A 309 -21.00 -7.70 35.55
N VAL A 310 -19.90 -7.27 36.16
CA VAL A 310 -18.91 -6.40 35.51
C VAL A 310 -17.80 -7.29 35.01
N THR A 311 -17.66 -7.39 33.69
CA THR A 311 -16.53 -8.02 33.00
C THR A 311 -15.34 -7.07 33.08
N ALA A 312 -14.37 -7.35 33.94
CA ALA A 312 -13.11 -6.61 33.98
C ALA A 312 -12.06 -7.36 33.19
N ILE A 313 -11.29 -6.63 32.39
CA ILE A 313 -10.22 -7.16 31.55
C ILE A 313 -8.91 -6.99 32.32
N ASP A 314 -8.33 -8.09 32.80
CA ASP A 314 -7.07 -8.08 33.55
C ASP A 314 -5.95 -8.74 32.75
N SER A 315 -4.69 -8.39 33.06
CA SER A 315 -3.54 -9.11 32.53
C SER A 315 -3.52 -10.54 33.06
N SER A 316 -3.17 -11.48 32.20
CA SER A 316 -3.02 -12.90 32.58
C SER A 316 -1.89 -13.15 33.58
N ILE A 317 -0.93 -12.22 33.67
CA ILE A 317 0.29 -12.32 34.48
C ILE A 317 0.42 -11.11 35.41
N SER A 318 0.94 -11.36 36.62
CA SER A 318 1.28 -10.31 37.60
C SER A 318 2.47 -9.45 37.11
N PRO A 319 2.45 -8.12 37.33
CA PRO A 319 3.53 -7.23 36.90
C PRO A 319 4.91 -7.59 37.49
N HIS A 320 4.94 -8.24 38.66
CA HIS A 320 6.19 -8.71 39.27
C HIS A 320 6.87 -9.84 38.48
N ILE A 321 6.09 -10.77 37.92
CA ILE A 321 6.60 -11.87 37.09
C ILE A 321 7.07 -11.33 35.74
N LEU A 322 6.35 -10.37 35.16
CA LEU A 322 6.80 -9.68 33.94
C LEU A 322 8.13 -8.97 34.16
N GLN A 323 8.32 -8.33 35.32
CA GLN A 323 9.57 -7.66 35.67
C GLN A 323 10.74 -8.64 35.83
N SER A 324 10.54 -9.79 36.49
CA SER A 324 11.62 -10.78 36.64
C SER A 324 12.03 -11.38 35.30
N VAL A 325 11.06 -11.75 34.45
CA VAL A 325 11.33 -12.29 33.11
C VAL A 325 12.01 -11.26 32.21
N LEU A 326 11.58 -9.99 32.30
CA LEU A 326 12.20 -8.90 31.54
C LEU A 326 13.64 -8.62 32.00
N GLN A 327 13.94 -8.74 33.29
CA GLN A 327 15.32 -8.60 33.80
C GLN A 327 16.22 -9.72 33.27
N GLU A 328 15.76 -10.97 33.27
CA GLU A 328 16.51 -12.11 32.74
C GLU A 328 16.76 -11.98 31.23
N LEU A 329 15.76 -11.57 30.46
CA LEU A 329 15.91 -11.33 29.02
C LEU A 329 16.81 -10.13 28.70
N LYS A 330 16.78 -9.07 29.51
CA LYS A 330 17.74 -7.96 29.40
C LYS A 330 19.17 -8.42 29.66
N GLY A 331 19.38 -9.32 30.62
CA GLY A 331 20.69 -9.95 30.85
C GLY A 331 21.18 -10.72 29.63
N LEU A 332 20.31 -11.49 28.99
CA LEU A 332 20.63 -12.18 27.74
C LEU A 332 20.92 -11.21 26.60
N LEU A 333 20.12 -10.15 26.46
CA LEU A 333 20.32 -9.12 25.43
C LEU A 333 21.66 -8.40 25.61
N GLU A 334 21.98 -7.97 26.84
CA GLU A 334 23.29 -7.37 27.16
C GLU A 334 24.45 -8.32 26.88
N PHE A 335 24.30 -9.61 27.19
CA PHE A 335 25.30 -10.62 26.85
C PHE A 335 25.51 -10.73 25.34
N MET A 336 24.44 -10.70 24.54
CA MET A 336 24.55 -10.73 23.07
C MET A 336 25.15 -9.43 22.52
N ASP A 337 24.78 -8.26 23.07
CA ASP A 337 25.28 -6.95 22.63
C ASP A 337 26.77 -6.76 22.97
N ARG A 338 27.23 -7.22 24.14
CA ARG A 338 28.64 -7.15 24.56
C ARG A 338 29.55 -8.04 23.71
N ASN A 339 29.00 -9.12 23.15
CA ASN A 339 29.74 -10.08 22.35
C ASN A 339 29.51 -9.79 20.86
N SER A 340 30.38 -8.95 20.26
CA SER A 340 30.31 -8.49 18.86
C SER A 340 30.29 -9.58 17.79
N GLN A 341 30.58 -10.83 18.16
CA GLN A 341 30.41 -12.02 17.30
C GLN A 341 28.93 -12.36 17.04
N PHE A 342 28.02 -11.88 17.90
CA PHE A 342 26.57 -12.03 17.78
C PHE A 342 25.87 -10.74 17.32
N GLY A 343 26.52 -9.59 17.45
CA GLY A 343 25.98 -8.28 17.11
C GLY A 343 25.91 -8.00 15.60
N SER A 344 24.98 -7.11 15.23
CA SER A 344 25.00 -6.43 13.94
C SER A 344 26.25 -5.56 13.85
N GLY A 345 27.11 -5.81 12.86
CA GLY A 345 28.09 -4.82 12.46
C GLY A 345 27.36 -3.53 12.08
N SER A 346 27.72 -2.42 12.71
CA SER A 346 27.23 -1.08 12.43
C SER A 346 27.01 -0.84 10.93
N LEU A 347 25.83 -0.33 10.58
CA LEU A 347 25.44 0.17 9.26
C LEU A 347 26.19 1.46 8.84
N GLY A 348 27.46 1.64 9.23
CA GLY A 348 28.24 2.81 8.81
C GLY A 348 29.64 2.90 9.42
N ASN A 349 30.61 2.16 8.85
CA ASN A 349 31.93 2.66 8.39
C ASN A 349 32.80 1.45 7.94
N PRO A 350 33.48 1.51 6.78
CA PRO A 350 34.12 0.35 6.15
C PRO A 350 35.57 0.19 6.62
N SER A 351 35.78 -0.07 7.90
CA SER A 351 37.15 -0.22 8.43
C SER A 351 37.24 -1.36 9.42
N PHE A 352 36.83 -2.55 8.98
CA PHE A 352 37.54 -3.82 9.16
C PHE A 352 36.75 -4.92 8.43
N GLY A 353 37.19 -5.28 7.23
CA GLY A 353 36.85 -6.53 6.53
C GLY A 353 35.46 -6.61 5.87
N THR A 354 35.14 -5.71 4.93
CA THR A 354 34.03 -5.93 3.98
C THR A 354 34.34 -7.06 2.98
N PRO A 355 33.30 -7.76 2.47
CA PRO A 355 33.39 -8.99 1.67
C PRO A 355 33.67 -8.70 0.19
N VAL A 356 34.62 -7.81 -0.09
CA VAL A 356 35.03 -7.46 -1.47
C VAL A 356 36.39 -8.07 -1.83
N ASN A 357 37.20 -8.40 -0.82
CA ASN A 357 38.53 -8.99 -1.04
C ASN A 357 38.55 -10.51 -1.30
N ILE A 358 37.41 -11.20 -1.22
CA ILE A 358 37.32 -12.63 -1.56
C ILE A 358 37.04 -12.81 -3.06
N GLN A 359 36.32 -11.87 -3.68
CA GLN A 359 36.00 -11.94 -5.11
C GLN A 359 37.22 -11.65 -6.00
N GLN A 360 38.21 -10.89 -5.52
CA GLN A 360 39.48 -10.67 -6.24
C GLN A 360 40.48 -11.83 -6.14
N ARG A 361 40.33 -12.76 -5.17
CA ARG A 361 41.08 -14.03 -5.19
C ARG A 361 40.40 -15.13 -6.03
N LEU A 362 39.14 -14.92 -6.43
CA LEU A 362 38.38 -15.87 -7.23
C LEU A 362 38.59 -15.73 -8.75
N VAL A 363 39.27 -14.68 -9.23
CA VAL A 363 39.54 -14.48 -10.68
C VAL A 363 40.93 -14.95 -11.12
N SER A 364 41.81 -15.35 -10.20
CA SER A 364 43.18 -15.79 -10.53
C SER A 364 43.41 -17.31 -10.57
N ILE A 365 42.36 -18.15 -10.57
CA ILE A 365 42.48 -19.63 -10.60
C ILE A 365 41.87 -20.22 -11.88
N GLY A 366 42.24 -19.64 -13.02
CA GLY A 366 41.78 -20.06 -14.35
C GLY A 366 42.89 -20.54 -15.28
N ARG A 367 44.08 -20.88 -14.78
CA ARG A 367 45.18 -21.41 -15.58
C ARG A 367 46.01 -22.47 -14.84
N HIS A 368 45.92 -23.72 -15.32
CA HIS A 368 46.75 -24.91 -15.04
C HIS A 368 46.69 -25.43 -13.59
N GLU A 369 46.67 -26.71 -13.23
CA GLU A 369 46.89 -28.01 -13.89
C GLU A 369 46.35 -29.11 -12.95
N MET A 370 46.27 -30.38 -13.39
CA MET A 370 45.82 -31.54 -12.60
C MET A 370 46.28 -31.55 -11.12
N GLY A 371 45.36 -31.22 -10.20
CA GLY A 371 45.56 -31.33 -8.75
C GLY A 371 44.85 -32.57 -8.18
N SER A 372 45.56 -33.34 -7.35
CA SER A 372 45.09 -34.55 -6.66
C SER A 372 43.72 -34.38 -5.97
N SER A 373 42.83 -35.38 -6.06
CA SER A 373 41.47 -35.38 -5.49
C SER A 373 41.36 -34.94 -4.02
N GLN A 374 42.45 -35.02 -3.24
CA GLN A 374 42.51 -34.55 -1.85
C GLN A 374 42.44 -33.02 -1.70
N GLN A 375 42.98 -32.25 -2.65
CA GLN A 375 42.93 -30.78 -2.60
C GLN A 375 41.53 -30.24 -2.93
N ILE A 376 40.86 -30.85 -3.93
CA ILE A 376 39.47 -30.52 -4.29
C ILE A 376 38.52 -30.83 -3.11
N GLN A 377 38.74 -31.94 -2.38
CA GLN A 377 37.97 -32.28 -1.19
C GLN A 377 38.15 -31.26 -0.05
N GLN A 378 39.39 -30.79 0.20
CA GLN A 378 39.66 -29.78 1.23
C GLN A 378 39.07 -28.40 0.88
N GLU A 379 39.10 -28.00 -0.39
CA GLU A 379 38.47 -26.76 -0.83
C GLU A 379 36.94 -26.81 -0.71
N LEU A 380 36.33 -27.96 -1.04
CA LEU A 380 34.90 -28.17 -0.88
C LEU A 380 34.49 -28.13 0.60
N GLN A 381 35.27 -28.76 1.49
CA GLN A 381 35.06 -28.70 2.94
C GLN A 381 35.18 -27.27 3.50
N ARG A 382 36.14 -26.47 3.02
CA ARG A 382 36.27 -25.05 3.41
C ARG A 382 35.07 -24.23 2.94
N LYS A 383 34.57 -24.47 1.72
CA LYS A 383 33.35 -23.82 1.21
C LYS A 383 32.14 -24.16 2.08
N TYR A 384 31.91 -25.43 2.39
CA TYR A 384 30.78 -25.85 3.24
C TYR A 384 30.88 -25.34 4.68
N HIS A 385 32.08 -25.28 5.24
CA HIS A 385 32.29 -24.71 6.57
C HIS A 385 31.99 -23.21 6.59
N THR A 386 32.43 -22.48 5.57
CA THR A 386 32.15 -21.04 5.44
C THR A 386 30.65 -20.79 5.26
N GLU A 387 29.97 -21.62 4.47
CA GLU A 387 28.52 -21.54 4.27
C GLU A 387 27.74 -21.83 5.56
N ALA A 388 28.11 -22.88 6.31
CA ALA A 388 27.52 -23.19 7.61
C ALA A 388 27.67 -22.04 8.61
N GLN A 389 28.84 -21.37 8.64
CA GLN A 389 29.09 -20.20 9.49
C GLN A 389 28.25 -18.98 9.08
N LEU A 390 28.07 -18.74 7.78
CA LEU A 390 27.23 -17.63 7.29
C LEU A 390 25.76 -17.83 7.67
N ILE A 391 25.25 -19.06 7.54
CA ILE A 391 23.87 -19.39 7.90
C ILE A 391 23.67 -19.32 9.41
N GLU A 392 24.63 -19.82 10.20
CA GLU A 392 24.60 -19.68 11.66
C GLU A 392 24.59 -18.20 12.07
N LYS A 393 25.44 -17.36 11.46
CA LYS A 393 25.46 -15.92 11.73
C LYS A 393 24.12 -15.25 11.42
N SER A 394 23.49 -15.59 10.30
CA SER A 394 22.15 -15.09 9.94
C SER A 394 21.10 -15.52 10.96
N SER A 395 21.13 -16.78 11.40
CA SER A 395 20.22 -17.30 12.43
C SER A 395 20.41 -16.61 13.78
N LEU A 396 21.67 -16.40 14.21
CA LEU A 396 22.00 -15.66 15.43
C LEU A 396 21.52 -14.21 15.38
N GLN A 397 21.63 -13.54 14.22
CA GLN A 397 21.05 -12.21 14.01
C GLN A 397 19.52 -12.22 14.10
N GLY A 398 18.87 -13.24 13.54
CA GLY A 398 17.43 -13.45 13.68
C GLY A 398 17.00 -13.60 15.14
N ILE A 399 17.73 -14.40 15.91
CA ILE A 399 17.49 -14.58 17.36
C ILE A 399 17.75 -13.29 18.12
N HIS A 400 18.81 -12.54 17.80
CA HIS A 400 19.10 -11.26 18.44
C HIS A 400 17.95 -10.25 18.25
N ILE A 401 17.44 -10.14 17.02
CA ILE A 401 16.27 -9.30 16.71
C ILE A 401 15.03 -9.81 17.46
N LEU A 402 14.83 -11.13 17.54
CA LEU A 402 13.71 -11.74 18.26
C LEU A 402 13.79 -11.42 19.76
N VAL A 403 14.93 -11.64 20.42
CA VAL A 403 15.16 -11.30 21.83
C VAL A 403 14.88 -9.83 22.07
N ARG A 404 15.39 -8.95 21.20
CA ARG A 404 15.15 -7.51 21.31
C ARG A 404 13.67 -7.15 21.16
N LYS A 405 12.95 -7.75 20.21
CA LYS A 405 11.49 -7.57 20.05
C LYS A 405 10.72 -8.10 21.26
N THR A 406 11.07 -9.27 21.79
CA THR A 406 10.41 -9.86 22.96
C THR A 406 10.63 -9.02 24.22
N CYS A 407 11.84 -8.50 24.44
CA CYS A 407 12.11 -7.56 25.51
C CYS A 407 11.21 -6.33 25.43
N GLN A 408 11.07 -5.74 24.24
CA GLN A 408 10.23 -4.57 24.03
C GLN A 408 8.74 -4.88 24.19
N ALA A 409 8.25 -6.00 23.66
CA ALA A 409 6.86 -6.42 23.83
C ALA A 409 6.50 -6.66 25.31
N LEU A 410 7.38 -7.30 26.08
CA LEU A 410 7.18 -7.47 27.54
C LEU A 410 7.21 -6.14 28.27
N ALA A 411 8.06 -5.21 27.84
CA ALA A 411 8.18 -3.91 28.46
C ALA A 411 6.96 -3.01 28.14
N LEU A 412 6.43 -3.10 26.92
CA LEU A 412 5.14 -2.51 26.53
C LEU A 412 4.02 -3.11 27.39
N TRP A 413 3.96 -4.43 27.52
CA TRP A 413 2.95 -5.08 28.35
C TRP A 413 3.04 -4.64 29.81
N LYS A 414 4.25 -4.55 30.37
CA LYS A 414 4.47 -4.00 31.71
C LYS A 414 3.92 -2.57 31.82
N LEU A 415 4.23 -1.72 30.85
CA LEU A 415 3.75 -0.33 30.82
C LEU A 415 2.22 -0.27 30.76
N LEU A 416 1.59 -1.08 29.92
CA LEU A 416 0.13 -1.17 29.84
C LEU A 416 -0.50 -1.66 31.17
N CYS A 417 0.16 -2.56 31.89
CA CYS A 417 -0.27 -2.98 33.23
C CYS A 417 -0.16 -1.85 34.27
N GLU A 418 0.85 -0.97 34.17
CA GLU A 418 1.01 0.21 35.05
C GLU A 418 -0.08 1.27 34.80
N HIS A 419 -0.57 1.39 33.57
CA HIS A 419 -1.55 2.39 33.12
C HIS A 419 -2.98 1.84 32.97
N GLN A 420 -3.38 0.87 33.81
CA GLN A 420 -4.77 0.39 33.90
C GLN A 420 -5.33 -0.15 32.58
N LEU A 421 -4.74 -1.26 32.10
CA LEU A 421 -5.08 -2.02 30.89
C LEU A 421 -6.58 -2.09 30.54
N HIS A 422 -7.46 -2.21 31.54
CA HIS A 422 -8.91 -2.29 31.34
C HIS A 422 -9.52 -1.07 30.62
N HIS A 423 -9.02 0.14 30.88
CA HIS A 423 -9.50 1.35 30.22
C HIS A 423 -9.01 1.43 28.77
N ILE A 424 -7.72 1.16 28.53
CA ILE A 424 -7.09 1.19 27.20
C ILE A 424 -7.73 0.16 26.25
N VAL A 425 -8.07 -1.02 26.77
CA VAL A 425 -8.73 -2.06 25.96
C VAL A 425 -10.17 -1.66 25.64
N SER A 426 -10.88 -0.98 26.56
CA SER A 426 -12.24 -0.48 26.32
C SER A 426 -12.29 0.56 25.19
N ASP A 427 -11.25 1.38 25.04
CA ASP A 427 -11.17 2.43 24.02
C ASP A 427 -10.80 1.89 22.62
N LEU A 428 -10.38 0.62 22.53
CA LEU A 428 -10.01 -0.04 21.27
C LEU A 428 -11.25 -0.44 20.44
N GLN A 429 -11.10 -0.53 19.11
CA GLN A 429 -12.18 -1.02 18.24
C GLN A 429 -12.58 -2.47 18.59
N LYS A 430 -13.88 -2.80 18.49
CA LYS A 430 -14.42 -4.13 18.86
C LYS A 430 -13.76 -5.29 18.12
N GLU A 431 -13.40 -5.10 16.85
CA GLU A 431 -12.70 -6.10 16.03
C GLU A 431 -11.30 -6.39 16.59
N LEU A 432 -10.56 -5.34 16.96
CA LEU A 432 -9.23 -5.46 17.57
C LEU A 432 -9.32 -6.01 19.01
N GLN A 433 -10.40 -5.72 19.74
CA GLN A 433 -10.66 -6.32 21.06
C GLN A 433 -10.88 -7.84 20.96
N GLU A 434 -11.63 -8.31 19.96
CA GLU A 434 -11.84 -9.74 19.73
C GLU A 434 -10.56 -10.44 19.29
N GLN A 435 -9.76 -9.79 18.44
CA GLN A 435 -8.42 -10.28 18.07
C GLN A 435 -7.51 -10.38 19.31
N LEU A 436 -7.49 -9.36 20.16
CA LEU A 436 -6.68 -9.31 21.38
C LEU A 436 -7.00 -10.44 22.37
N LYS A 437 -8.24 -10.95 22.38
CA LYS A 437 -8.66 -12.09 23.22
C LYS A 437 -8.04 -13.42 22.75
N ILE A 438 -7.86 -13.56 21.45
CA ILE A 438 -7.39 -14.80 20.82
C ILE A 438 -5.87 -14.79 20.62
N THR A 439 -5.25 -13.59 20.55
CA THR A 439 -3.80 -13.45 20.35
C THR A 439 -3.02 -14.00 21.53
N THR A 440 -2.07 -14.89 21.21
CA THR A 440 -1.05 -15.33 22.16
C THR A 440 0.09 -14.31 22.21
N PHE A 441 0.90 -14.36 23.27
CA PHE A 441 2.10 -13.52 23.34
C PHE A 441 3.06 -13.76 22.16
N LYS A 442 3.14 -15.00 21.67
CA LYS A 442 3.86 -15.36 20.45
C LYS A 442 3.38 -14.59 19.22
N ASP A 443 2.07 -14.48 19.02
CA ASP A 443 1.50 -13.79 17.85
C ASP A 443 1.79 -12.28 17.90
N LEU A 444 1.74 -11.67 19.09
CA LEU A 444 2.12 -10.26 19.30
C LEU A 444 3.58 -9.98 18.92
N VAL A 445 4.51 -10.88 19.25
CA VAL A 445 5.94 -10.72 18.95
C VAL A 445 6.26 -10.96 17.47
N THR A 446 5.53 -11.87 16.82
CA THR A 446 5.87 -12.36 15.47
C THR A 446 5.04 -11.77 14.33
N ARG A 447 3.76 -11.44 14.55
CA ARG A 447 2.81 -11.07 13.48
C ARG A 447 2.30 -9.64 13.58
N ASP A 448 2.02 -9.11 14.77
CA ASP A 448 1.12 -7.95 14.87
C ASP A 448 1.80 -6.62 15.24
N LYS A 449 2.48 -6.00 14.26
CA LYS A 449 2.86 -4.58 14.36
C LYS A 449 1.65 -3.65 14.44
N GLU A 450 0.55 -4.01 13.77
CA GLU A 450 -0.68 -3.21 13.75
C GLU A 450 -1.38 -3.20 15.10
N LEU A 451 -1.50 -4.36 15.77
CA LEU A 451 -2.14 -4.45 17.08
C LEU A 451 -1.30 -3.79 18.18
N SER A 452 0.02 -3.99 18.17
CA SER A 452 0.92 -3.27 19.09
C SER A 452 0.91 -1.77 18.85
N GLY A 453 0.89 -1.32 17.58
CA GLY A 453 0.73 0.09 17.21
C GLY A 453 -0.62 0.66 17.64
N ALA A 454 -1.72 -0.09 17.47
CA ALA A 454 -3.06 0.32 17.89
C ALA A 454 -3.18 0.41 19.43
N LEU A 455 -2.53 -0.51 20.17
CA LEU A 455 -2.46 -0.44 21.63
C LEU A 455 -1.67 0.78 22.11
N VAL A 456 -0.55 1.10 21.46
CA VAL A 456 0.22 2.32 21.75
C VAL A 456 -0.59 3.56 21.41
N ALA A 457 -1.26 3.60 20.26
CA ALA A 457 -2.13 4.70 19.87
C ALA A 457 -3.31 4.89 20.84
N SER A 458 -3.93 3.79 21.29
CA SER A 458 -5.01 3.82 22.29
C SER A 458 -4.50 4.35 23.64
N LEU A 459 -3.33 3.88 24.11
CA LEU A 459 -2.69 4.40 25.32
C LEU A 459 -2.43 5.91 25.21
N ILE A 460 -1.92 6.38 24.08
CA ILE A 460 -1.65 7.81 23.87
C ILE A 460 -2.96 8.60 23.80
N ASN A 461 -3.98 8.10 23.09
CA ASN A 461 -5.29 8.74 23.02
C ASN A 461 -5.97 8.83 24.39
N HIS A 462 -5.83 7.80 25.24
CA HIS A 462 -6.32 7.83 26.62
C HIS A 462 -5.67 8.99 27.42
N TYR A 463 -4.36 9.15 27.29
CA TYR A 463 -3.63 10.27 27.89
C TYR A 463 -4.01 11.64 27.32
N ILE A 464 -4.33 11.71 26.03
CA ILE A 464 -4.85 12.92 25.39
C ILE A 464 -6.25 13.24 25.92
N HIS A 465 -7.11 12.25 26.15
CA HIS A 465 -8.44 12.44 26.73
C HIS A 465 -8.39 12.94 28.18
N ASP A 466 -7.41 12.49 28.96
CA ASP A 466 -7.18 12.94 30.33
C ASP A 466 -6.53 14.34 30.43
N ASN A 467 -6.27 15.00 29.30
CA ASN A 467 -5.60 16.31 29.18
C ASN A 467 -4.20 16.38 29.82
N ALA A 468 -3.60 15.24 30.18
CA ALA A 468 -2.25 15.15 30.71
C ALA A 468 -1.20 15.38 29.60
N SER A 469 0.02 15.79 29.97
CA SER A 469 1.11 15.97 29.01
C SER A 469 1.60 14.63 28.47
N VAL A 470 1.61 14.47 27.15
CA VAL A 470 2.03 13.21 26.50
C VAL A 470 3.56 13.04 26.50
N ASP A 471 4.33 14.13 26.66
CA ASP A 471 5.80 14.15 26.60
C ASP A 471 6.47 13.10 27.53
N GLY A 472 5.95 12.90 28.75
CA GLY A 472 6.51 11.94 29.71
C GLY A 472 6.32 10.48 29.28
N ILE A 473 5.22 10.17 28.61
CA ILE A 473 4.89 8.81 28.16
C ILE A 473 5.48 8.54 26.80
N SER A 474 5.52 9.52 25.90
CA SER A 474 6.27 9.42 24.65
C SER A 474 7.75 9.16 24.93
N SER A 475 8.36 9.85 25.90
CA SER A 475 9.75 9.59 26.28
C SER A 475 9.92 8.17 26.84
N ARG A 476 9.01 7.73 27.70
CA ARG A 476 9.04 6.36 28.24
C ARG A 476 8.80 5.29 27.18
N LEU A 477 7.91 5.52 26.21
CA LEU A 477 7.68 4.63 25.08
C LEU A 477 8.89 4.57 24.13
N GLN A 478 9.57 5.70 23.91
CA GLN A 478 10.82 5.75 23.14
C GLN A 478 11.95 4.97 23.81
N GLU A 479 12.11 5.11 25.13
CA GLU A 479 13.13 4.37 25.90
C GLU A 479 12.84 2.88 25.95
N VAL A 480 11.56 2.52 26.08
CA VAL A 480 11.14 1.15 26.37
C VAL A 480 10.92 0.34 25.08
N CYS A 481 10.42 0.95 24.00
CA CYS A 481 9.97 0.27 22.79
C CYS A 481 10.35 0.99 21.48
N PRO A 482 11.64 1.21 21.17
CA PRO A 482 12.06 1.92 19.96
C PRO A 482 11.73 1.21 18.63
N LEU A 483 11.42 -0.09 18.63
CA LEU A 483 10.99 -0.83 17.43
C LEU A 483 9.49 -0.68 17.15
N PHE A 484 8.70 -0.36 18.18
CA PHE A 484 7.24 -0.22 18.08
C PHE A 484 6.80 1.24 18.11
N TYR A 485 7.61 2.13 18.68
CA TYR A 485 7.37 3.57 18.76
C TYR A 485 8.62 4.33 18.34
N SER A 486 8.57 4.86 17.12
CA SER A 486 9.67 5.61 16.52
C SER A 486 9.73 7.05 17.06
N PRO A 487 10.86 7.76 16.92
CA PRO A 487 10.91 9.19 17.23
C PRO A 487 9.90 9.99 16.39
N ASP A 488 9.62 9.53 15.17
CA ASP A 488 8.63 10.12 14.27
C ASP A 488 7.20 9.95 14.84
N ASP A 489 6.87 8.78 15.40
CA ASP A 489 5.58 8.55 16.06
C ASP A 489 5.38 9.47 17.27
N ALA A 490 6.46 9.84 17.96
CA ALA A 490 6.40 10.76 19.09
C ALA A 490 6.11 12.20 18.68
N ILE A 491 6.75 12.67 17.61
CA ILE A 491 6.46 14.00 17.07
C ILE A 491 5.00 14.02 16.55
N CYS A 492 4.53 12.93 15.92
CA CYS A 492 3.15 12.78 15.48
C CYS A 492 2.15 12.80 16.67
N SER A 493 2.48 12.08 17.74
CA SER A 493 1.66 12.04 18.97
C SER A 493 1.55 13.43 19.63
N LYS A 494 2.67 14.15 19.70
CA LYS A 494 2.71 15.53 20.21
C LYS A 494 1.91 16.49 19.32
N ALA A 495 2.02 16.36 18.01
CA ALA A 495 1.25 17.16 17.07
C ALA A 495 -0.27 16.89 17.18
N ASN A 496 -0.66 15.64 17.42
CA ASN A 496 -2.05 15.24 17.71
C ASN A 496 -2.55 15.77 19.06
N GLU A 497 -1.74 15.72 20.11
CA GLU A 497 -2.05 16.31 21.42
C GLU A 497 -2.36 17.81 21.28
N LEU A 498 -1.52 18.56 20.57
CA LEU A 498 -1.74 19.98 20.30
C LEU A 498 -3.02 20.22 19.48
N LEU A 499 -3.31 19.36 18.50
CA LEU A 499 -4.54 19.45 17.71
C LEU A 499 -5.78 19.19 18.56
N GLN A 500 -5.79 18.15 19.40
CA GLN A 500 -6.92 17.84 20.27
C GLN A 500 -7.10 18.90 21.36
N ARG A 501 -6.02 19.42 21.94
CA ARG A 501 -6.08 20.57 22.86
C ARG A 501 -6.65 21.82 22.19
N SER A 502 -6.30 22.08 20.93
CA SER A 502 -6.85 23.23 20.18
C SER A 502 -8.37 23.15 19.97
N ARG A 503 -8.98 21.96 20.03
CA ARG A 503 -10.45 21.79 19.99
C ARG A 503 -11.12 22.24 21.29
N GLN A 504 -10.42 22.08 22.41
CA GLN A 504 -10.92 22.42 23.74
C GLN A 504 -10.59 23.86 24.15
N ALA A 505 -9.69 24.53 23.41
CA ALA A 505 -9.30 25.92 23.65
C ALA A 505 -10.49 26.89 23.46
N GLN A 506 -10.72 27.76 24.45
CA GLN A 506 -11.84 28.70 24.43
C GLN A 506 -11.55 29.97 23.60
N THR A 507 -10.27 30.33 23.45
CA THR A 507 -9.86 31.57 22.79
C THR A 507 -9.37 31.29 21.36
N LYS A 508 -9.87 32.08 20.38
CA LYS A 508 -9.51 31.95 18.96
C LYS A 508 -8.00 32.11 18.71
N PHE A 509 -7.35 33.01 19.45
CA PHE A 509 -5.90 33.26 19.34
C PHE A 509 -5.07 32.05 19.82
N ASP A 510 -5.36 31.54 21.02
CA ASP A 510 -4.64 30.37 21.56
C ASP A 510 -4.85 29.12 20.70
N LYS A 511 -6.07 28.96 20.16
CA LYS A 511 -6.39 27.93 19.17
C LYS A 511 -5.50 28.04 17.93
N GLU A 512 -5.33 29.22 17.37
CA GLU A 512 -4.48 29.45 16.19
C GLU A 512 -2.99 29.21 16.50
N VAL A 513 -2.51 29.60 17.68
CA VAL A 513 -1.12 29.34 18.11
C VAL A 513 -0.86 27.84 18.23
N MET A 514 -1.74 27.10 18.93
CA MET A 514 -1.62 25.65 19.07
C MET A 514 -1.68 24.91 17.73
N LEU A 515 -2.52 25.38 16.80
CA LEU A 515 -2.61 24.81 15.45
C LEU A 515 -1.36 25.05 14.62
N ARG A 516 -0.76 26.25 14.70
CA ARG A 516 0.51 26.54 14.01
C ARG A 516 1.68 25.76 14.60
N GLU A 517 1.71 25.54 15.91
CA GLU A 517 2.72 24.69 16.54
C GLU A 517 2.54 23.23 16.12
N SER A 518 1.30 22.71 16.13
CA SER A 518 0.97 21.37 15.60
C SER A 518 1.43 21.21 14.14
N LEU A 519 1.19 22.23 13.29
CA LEU A 519 1.62 22.23 11.89
C LEU A 519 3.15 22.15 11.76
N ARG A 520 3.89 22.91 12.56
CA ARG A 520 5.37 22.87 12.55
C ARG A 520 5.91 21.51 12.94
N GLU A 521 5.30 20.84 13.90
CA GLU A 521 5.69 19.48 14.28
C GLU A 521 5.38 18.48 13.16
N TYR A 522 4.21 18.56 12.53
CA TYR A 522 3.89 17.72 11.36
C TYR A 522 4.79 17.98 10.15
N GLN A 523 5.19 19.23 9.91
CA GLN A 523 6.13 19.57 8.85
C GLN A 523 7.47 18.85 9.03
N LYS A 524 7.91 18.51 10.25
CA LYS A 524 9.18 17.79 10.46
C LYS A 524 9.13 16.35 9.92
N ILE A 525 7.98 15.68 9.99
CA ILE A 525 7.81 14.22 9.74
C ILE A 525 7.11 13.92 8.41
N SER A 526 6.89 14.91 7.55
CA SER A 526 5.94 14.87 6.43
C SER A 526 6.07 13.73 5.39
N GLN A 527 7.09 12.87 5.49
CA GLN A 527 7.30 11.69 4.63
C GLN A 527 6.47 10.46 5.06
N GLN A 528 6.28 10.22 6.37
CA GLN A 528 5.67 8.99 6.90
C GLN A 528 4.28 9.18 7.52
N VAL A 529 3.73 10.40 7.48
CA VAL A 529 2.45 10.73 8.10
C VAL A 529 1.27 10.32 7.22
N ASP A 530 0.22 9.76 7.84
CA ASP A 530 -1.10 9.61 7.21
C ASP A 530 -1.77 10.99 7.04
N LEU A 531 -1.48 11.61 5.90
CA LEU A 531 -2.00 12.92 5.52
C LEU A 531 -3.53 12.95 5.50
N ALA A 532 -4.21 11.85 5.15
CA ALA A 532 -5.67 11.85 5.01
C ALA A 532 -6.37 12.03 6.36
N ASN A 533 -5.92 11.30 7.38
CA ASN A 533 -6.45 11.43 8.74
C ASN A 533 -6.14 12.81 9.34
N VAL A 534 -4.89 13.28 9.23
CA VAL A 534 -4.49 14.60 9.75
C VAL A 534 -5.23 15.74 9.06
N CYS A 535 -5.40 15.70 7.73
CA CYS A 535 -6.22 16.66 7.00
C CYS A 535 -7.69 16.57 7.41
N GLY A 536 -8.21 15.36 7.67
CA GLY A 536 -9.52 15.15 8.30
C GLY A 536 -9.66 15.87 9.65
N GLN A 537 -8.64 15.77 10.49
CA GLN A 537 -8.64 16.41 11.81
C GLN A 537 -8.53 17.93 11.72
N TYR A 538 -7.67 18.48 10.84
CA TYR A 538 -7.58 19.92 10.62
C TYR A 538 -8.86 20.53 10.02
N ARG A 539 -9.55 19.79 9.14
CA ARG A 539 -10.88 20.15 8.64
C ARG A 539 -11.88 20.36 9.77
N GLN A 540 -11.95 19.41 10.72
CA GLN A 540 -12.85 19.52 11.87
C GLN A 540 -12.54 20.73 12.76
N VAL A 541 -11.27 21.18 12.81
CA VAL A 541 -10.86 22.34 13.61
C VAL A 541 -11.00 23.68 12.83
N ARG A 542 -11.38 23.62 11.54
CA ARG A 542 -11.51 24.73 10.58
C ARG A 542 -10.18 25.41 10.22
N PHE A 543 -9.08 24.65 10.20
CA PHE A 543 -7.74 25.16 9.85
C PHE A 543 -7.33 24.73 8.43
N TYR A 544 -7.90 25.37 7.41
CA TYR A 544 -7.68 25.03 6.00
C TYR A 544 -6.31 25.49 5.47
N GLU A 545 -5.75 26.57 6.02
CA GLU A 545 -4.41 27.08 5.66
C GLU A 545 -3.33 26.03 5.97
N GLY A 546 -3.37 25.41 7.15
CA GLY A 546 -2.45 24.35 7.51
C GLY A 546 -2.57 23.09 6.66
N VAL A 547 -3.76 22.79 6.12
CA VAL A 547 -3.92 21.64 5.20
C VAL A 547 -3.16 21.88 3.91
N VAL A 548 -3.28 23.08 3.32
CA VAL A 548 -2.56 23.44 2.08
C VAL A 548 -1.05 23.43 2.34
N GLU A 549 -0.59 24.12 3.39
CA GLU A 549 0.84 24.20 3.70
C GLU A 549 1.45 22.84 4.04
N LEU A 550 0.76 21.99 4.82
CA LEU A 550 1.24 20.65 5.16
C LEU A 550 1.36 19.77 3.92
N CYS A 551 0.33 19.74 3.08
CA CYS A 551 0.31 18.90 1.87
C CYS A 551 1.36 19.36 0.85
N LEU A 552 1.55 20.67 0.67
CA LEU A 552 2.62 21.21 -0.19
C LEU A 552 4.01 20.89 0.36
N THR A 553 4.23 21.08 1.66
CA THR A 553 5.50 20.73 2.32
C THR A 553 5.77 19.21 2.24
N ALA A 554 4.75 18.39 2.38
CA ALA A 554 4.85 16.93 2.24
C ALA A 554 5.21 16.52 0.82
N ALA A 555 4.59 17.13 -0.19
CA ALA A 555 4.90 16.89 -1.60
C ALA A 555 6.35 17.27 -1.95
N GLU A 556 6.84 18.41 -1.45
CA GLU A 556 8.23 18.85 -1.64
C GLU A 556 9.23 17.91 -0.93
N LYS A 557 8.92 17.48 0.30
CA LYS A 557 9.81 16.58 1.06
C LYS A 557 9.82 15.14 0.58
N LYS A 558 8.76 14.66 -0.09
CA LYS A 558 8.73 13.34 -0.74
C LYS A 558 9.53 13.32 -2.03
N ASP A 559 9.52 14.42 -2.79
CA ASP A 559 10.32 14.57 -3.99
C ASP A 559 11.14 15.87 -3.98
N PRO A 560 12.27 15.89 -3.26
CA PRO A 560 13.15 17.05 -3.17
C PRO A 560 13.98 17.27 -4.44
N LYS A 561 14.02 16.28 -5.34
CA LYS A 561 14.78 16.34 -6.61
C LYS A 561 13.92 16.78 -7.80
N GLY A 562 12.61 16.89 -7.63
CA GLY A 562 11.67 17.24 -8.69
C GLY A 562 11.56 16.16 -9.78
N LEU A 563 11.76 14.89 -9.43
CA LEU A 563 11.66 13.75 -10.35
C LEU A 563 10.25 13.65 -10.96
N GLY A 564 9.20 13.94 -10.19
CA GLY A 564 7.83 13.96 -10.71
C GLY A 564 7.61 15.05 -11.75
N LEU A 565 8.30 16.19 -11.64
CA LEU A 565 8.18 17.29 -12.59
C LEU A 565 8.93 17.00 -13.89
N HIS A 566 10.08 16.32 -13.78
CA HIS A 566 10.80 15.80 -14.95
C HIS A 566 9.98 14.75 -15.70
N PHE A 567 9.35 13.82 -14.98
CA PHE A 567 8.44 12.82 -15.55
C PHE A 567 7.28 13.46 -16.32
N HIS A 568 6.64 14.48 -15.74
CA HIS A 568 5.54 15.19 -16.38
C HIS A 568 5.97 16.01 -17.62
N LYS A 569 7.15 16.67 -17.57
CA LYS A 569 7.67 17.44 -18.71
C LYS A 569 8.04 16.57 -19.91
N ASN A 570 8.42 15.32 -19.67
CA ASN A 570 8.81 14.37 -20.70
C ASN A 570 7.64 13.59 -21.31
N GLY A 571 6.40 13.89 -20.92
CA GLY A 571 5.20 13.26 -21.51
C GLY A 571 4.95 11.83 -21.02
N GLU A 572 5.25 11.55 -19.75
CA GLU A 572 4.92 10.28 -19.08
C GLU A 572 5.56 9.03 -19.71
N PRO A 573 6.91 8.95 -19.81
CA PRO A 573 7.57 7.76 -20.34
C PRO A 573 7.37 6.54 -19.43
N GLU A 574 6.80 5.45 -19.95
CA GLU A 574 6.52 4.21 -19.18
C GLU A 574 7.76 3.55 -18.56
N GLU A 575 8.97 3.89 -19.04
CA GLU A 575 10.24 3.33 -18.57
C GLU A 575 10.75 3.92 -17.24
N ASP A 576 10.24 5.09 -16.81
CA ASP A 576 10.70 5.76 -15.58
C ASP A 576 9.81 5.43 -14.36
N ALA A 577 9.98 4.22 -13.81
CA ALA A 577 9.24 3.77 -12.63
C ALA A 577 9.49 4.64 -11.37
N ALA A 578 10.67 5.26 -11.26
CA ALA A 578 11.01 6.14 -10.14
C ALA A 578 10.30 7.50 -10.26
N GLY A 579 10.25 8.06 -11.48
CA GLY A 579 9.47 9.25 -11.80
C GLY A 579 7.97 9.05 -11.59
N LEU A 580 7.42 7.90 -12.01
CA LEU A 580 6.02 7.54 -11.80
C LEU A 580 5.65 7.47 -10.31
N GLN A 581 6.48 6.82 -9.48
CA GLN A 581 6.25 6.72 -8.04
C GLN A 581 6.27 8.10 -7.36
N ALA A 582 7.27 8.93 -7.67
CA ALA A 582 7.35 10.30 -7.15
C ALA A 582 6.14 11.15 -7.58
N PHE A 583 5.68 10.99 -8.82
CA PHE A 583 4.50 11.67 -9.33
C PHE A 583 3.22 11.22 -8.63
N GLN A 584 3.00 9.90 -8.44
CA GLN A 584 1.85 9.37 -7.72
C GLN A 584 1.82 9.80 -6.25
N GLU A 585 2.96 9.82 -5.57
CA GLU A 585 3.05 10.28 -4.19
C GLU A 585 2.71 11.78 -4.04
N ARG A 586 3.17 12.61 -4.99
CA ARG A 586 2.79 14.03 -5.05
C ARG A 586 1.29 14.20 -5.32
N LEU A 587 0.75 13.44 -6.28
CA LEU A 587 -0.70 13.46 -6.58
C LEU A 587 -1.54 13.06 -5.37
N ASN A 588 -1.11 12.06 -4.58
CA ASN A 588 -1.82 11.67 -3.36
C ASN A 588 -1.85 12.82 -2.33
N CYS A 589 -0.77 13.61 -2.23
CA CYS A 589 -0.74 14.79 -1.35
C CYS A 589 -1.68 15.89 -1.87
N TYR A 590 -1.70 16.13 -3.19
CA TYR A 590 -2.57 17.12 -3.82
C TYR A 590 -4.04 16.69 -3.75
N LYS A 591 -4.31 15.40 -3.82
CA LYS A 591 -5.65 14.84 -3.69
C LYS A 591 -6.29 15.21 -2.36
N CYS A 592 -5.54 15.18 -1.26
CA CYS A 592 -6.05 15.65 0.03
C CYS A 592 -6.51 17.12 -0.04
N ILE A 593 -5.78 17.98 -0.75
CA ILE A 593 -6.16 19.39 -0.96
C ILE A 593 -7.43 19.47 -1.82
N THR A 594 -7.47 18.79 -2.97
CA THR A 594 -8.63 18.83 -3.87
C THR A 594 -9.89 18.25 -3.22
N ASP A 595 -9.76 17.19 -2.41
CA ASP A 595 -10.87 16.59 -1.68
C ASP A 595 -11.44 17.59 -0.65
N THR A 596 -10.57 18.30 0.07
CA THR A 596 -11.02 19.36 1.00
C THR A 596 -11.68 20.54 0.26
N LEU A 597 -11.17 20.95 -0.90
CA LEU A 597 -11.79 21.97 -1.75
C LEU A 597 -13.15 21.49 -2.28
N GLN A 598 -13.25 20.22 -2.71
CA GLN A 598 -14.48 19.63 -3.21
C GLN A 598 -15.56 19.58 -2.13
N GLU A 599 -15.21 19.22 -0.91
CA GLU A 599 -16.13 19.26 0.23
C GLU A 599 -16.61 20.69 0.51
N LEU A 600 -15.71 21.69 0.50
CA LEU A 600 -16.08 23.10 0.66
C LEU A 600 -17.00 23.60 -0.46
N VAL A 601 -16.73 23.21 -1.72
CA VAL A 601 -17.57 23.53 -2.87
C VAL A 601 -18.94 22.88 -2.72
N ASN A 602 -19.00 21.61 -2.35
CA ASN A 602 -20.25 20.87 -2.16
C ASN A 602 -21.07 21.49 -1.01
N GLN A 603 -20.42 21.91 0.07
CA GLN A 603 -21.07 22.60 1.19
C GLN A 603 -21.54 24.01 0.81
N SER A 604 -20.79 24.74 -0.02
CA SER A 604 -21.19 26.07 -0.51
C SER A 604 -22.35 26.02 -1.50
N LYS A 605 -22.41 24.98 -2.35
CA LYS A 605 -23.46 24.74 -3.33
C LYS A 605 -24.70 24.05 -2.73
N ALA A 606 -24.61 23.52 -1.52
CA ALA A 606 -25.74 22.93 -0.84
C ALA A 606 -26.83 23.99 -0.66
N ALA A 607 -28.04 23.73 -1.18
CA ALA A 607 -29.17 24.64 -1.02
C ALA A 607 -29.38 24.95 0.47
N PRO A 608 -29.68 26.20 0.86
CA PRO A 608 -30.10 26.48 2.23
C PRO A 608 -31.30 25.58 2.51
N GLN A 609 -31.15 24.65 3.45
CA GLN A 609 -32.23 23.73 3.79
C GLN A 609 -33.47 24.56 4.13
N SER A 610 -34.54 24.41 3.33
CA SER A 610 -35.87 24.88 3.68
C SER A 610 -36.16 24.40 5.11
N PRO A 611 -36.64 25.25 6.03
CA PRO A 611 -36.84 24.87 7.42
C PRO A 611 -37.84 23.71 7.46
N SER A 612 -37.33 22.51 7.72
CA SER A 612 -38.19 21.34 7.88
C SER A 612 -39.05 21.57 9.10
N VAL A 613 -40.37 21.48 8.92
CA VAL A 613 -41.38 21.63 9.97
C VAL A 613 -40.98 20.75 11.17
N PRO A 614 -40.77 21.33 12.37
CA PRO A 614 -40.43 20.57 13.55
C PRO A 614 -41.52 19.52 13.83
N LYS A 615 -41.14 18.23 13.96
CA LYS A 615 -42.08 17.15 14.31
C LYS A 615 -42.64 17.24 15.74
N LYS A 616 -42.35 18.30 16.49
CA LYS A 616 -42.93 18.59 17.81
C LYS A 616 -43.19 20.10 17.97
N PRO A 617 -44.36 20.51 18.50
CA PRO A 617 -44.61 21.90 18.83
C PRO A 617 -43.79 22.29 20.06
N GLY A 618 -42.89 23.25 19.88
CA GLY A 618 -42.07 23.87 20.91
C GLY A 618 -41.37 25.11 20.33
N PRO A 619 -40.94 26.07 21.15
CA PRO A 619 -40.27 27.29 20.67
C PRO A 619 -39.03 26.92 19.85
N PRO A 620 -38.64 27.75 18.85
CA PRO A 620 -37.61 27.40 17.90
C PRO A 620 -36.30 27.13 18.65
N VAL A 621 -35.82 25.90 18.53
CA VAL A 621 -34.49 25.53 18.99
C VAL A 621 -33.52 26.21 18.03
N LEU A 622 -32.83 27.24 18.51
CA LEU A 622 -31.58 27.73 17.91
C LEU A 622 -30.52 26.61 18.08
N SER A 623 -30.68 25.49 17.40
CA SER A 623 -29.60 24.52 17.23
C SER A 623 -28.84 24.89 15.97
N SER A 624 -28.18 26.06 16.02
CA SER A 624 -26.97 26.28 15.24
C SER A 624 -25.91 25.35 15.82
N ASP A 625 -25.79 24.14 15.28
CA ASP A 625 -24.68 23.25 15.60
C ASP A 625 -23.36 24.03 15.37
N PRO A 626 -22.45 24.14 16.36
CA PRO A 626 -21.16 24.81 16.20
C PRO A 626 -20.27 24.22 15.10
N ASN A 627 -20.64 23.06 14.55
CA ASN A 627 -19.95 22.34 13.48
C ASN A 627 -20.61 22.45 12.09
N MET A 628 -21.77 23.09 11.94
CA MET A 628 -22.29 23.40 10.61
C MET A 628 -21.66 24.70 10.09
N LEU A 629 -20.90 24.61 9.00
CA LEU A 629 -20.51 25.80 8.23
C LEU A 629 -21.77 26.43 7.66
N SER A 630 -21.89 27.75 7.76
CA SER A 630 -22.83 28.49 6.92
C SER A 630 -22.33 28.47 5.46
N ASN A 631 -23.24 28.50 4.49
CA ASN A 631 -22.88 28.50 3.07
C ASN A 631 -21.93 29.65 2.70
N GLU A 632 -22.04 30.79 3.40
CA GLU A 632 -21.17 31.96 3.24
C GLU A 632 -19.77 31.76 3.85
N GLU A 633 -19.67 31.13 5.03
CA GLU A 633 -18.38 30.76 5.64
C GLU A 633 -17.62 29.74 4.79
N ALA A 634 -18.34 28.76 4.21
CA ALA A 634 -17.75 27.79 3.29
C ALA A 634 -17.19 28.44 2.02
N GLY A 635 -17.91 29.43 1.46
CA GLY A 635 -17.44 30.23 0.32
C GLY A 635 -16.20 31.07 0.65
N LEU A 636 -16.16 31.71 1.81
CA LEU A 636 -15.01 32.49 2.29
C LEU A 636 -13.77 31.61 2.52
N HIS A 637 -13.94 30.45 3.15
CA HIS A 637 -12.84 29.50 3.36
C HIS A 637 -12.34 28.90 2.04
N PHE A 638 -13.23 28.63 1.09
CA PHE A 638 -12.85 28.22 -0.26
C PHE A 638 -11.99 29.29 -0.95
N GLU A 639 -12.39 30.57 -0.92
CA GLU A 639 -11.59 31.65 -1.51
C GLU A 639 -10.24 31.85 -0.83
N GLN A 640 -10.20 31.76 0.50
CA GLN A 640 -8.95 31.84 1.25
C GLN A 640 -8.00 30.71 0.87
N MET A 641 -8.53 29.48 0.79
CA MET A 641 -7.76 28.31 0.40
C MET A 641 -7.28 28.39 -1.05
N LEU A 642 -8.11 28.90 -1.96
CA LEU A 642 -7.75 29.15 -3.35
C LEU A 642 -6.65 30.22 -3.47
N LYS A 643 -6.73 31.32 -2.71
CA LYS A 643 -5.68 32.36 -2.65
C LYS A 643 -4.36 31.81 -2.12
N LEU A 644 -4.39 30.90 -1.16
CA LEU A 644 -3.19 30.22 -0.65
C LEU A 644 -2.62 29.25 -1.68
N ALA A 645 -3.48 28.50 -2.36
CA ALA A 645 -3.09 27.61 -3.45
C ALA A 645 -2.43 28.36 -4.61
N GLN A 646 -2.92 29.56 -4.98
CA GLN A 646 -2.32 30.42 -6.01
C GLN A 646 -0.91 30.92 -5.66
N ARG A 647 -0.59 31.06 -4.36
CA ARG A 647 0.75 31.52 -3.93
C ARG A 647 1.80 30.41 -4.03
N SER A 648 1.39 29.17 -4.29
CA SER A 648 2.30 28.05 -4.40
C SER A 648 3.18 28.17 -5.64
N SER A 649 4.47 27.90 -5.48
CA SER A 649 5.46 27.90 -6.56
C SER A 649 5.57 26.55 -7.29
N ASP A 650 4.83 25.52 -6.84
CA ASP A 650 4.91 24.18 -7.43
C ASP A 650 4.06 24.10 -8.72
N GLU A 651 4.73 23.91 -9.86
CA GLU A 651 4.11 23.78 -11.18
C GLU A 651 3.16 22.58 -11.25
N LEU A 652 3.52 21.44 -10.64
CA LEU A 652 2.70 20.21 -10.68
C LEU A 652 1.43 20.36 -9.85
N PHE A 653 1.52 21.04 -8.70
CA PHE A 653 0.33 21.30 -7.89
C PHE A 653 -0.65 22.22 -8.62
N ASN A 654 -0.15 23.31 -9.23
CA ASN A 654 -0.99 24.22 -10.01
C ASN A 654 -1.68 23.49 -11.17
N ILE A 655 -0.96 22.61 -11.88
CA ILE A 655 -1.51 21.72 -12.92
C ILE A 655 -2.63 20.82 -12.36
N ALA A 656 -2.37 20.13 -11.24
CA ALA A 656 -3.37 19.27 -10.60
C ALA A 656 -4.61 20.07 -10.15
N LEU A 657 -4.42 21.29 -9.64
CA LEU A 657 -5.50 22.20 -9.26
C LEU A 657 -6.33 22.63 -10.47
N PHE A 658 -5.70 22.97 -11.59
CA PHE A 658 -6.42 23.32 -12.83
C PHE A 658 -7.24 22.14 -13.35
N ASN A 659 -6.67 20.94 -13.36
CA ASN A 659 -7.40 19.73 -13.74
C ASN A 659 -8.61 19.48 -12.84
N TRP A 660 -8.45 19.67 -11.53
CA TRP A 660 -9.57 19.57 -10.60
C TRP A 660 -10.65 20.65 -10.84
N LEU A 661 -10.26 21.92 -11.08
CA LEU A 661 -11.20 23.00 -11.39
C LEU A 661 -12.01 22.74 -12.65
N ILE A 662 -11.38 22.15 -13.67
CA ILE A 662 -12.05 21.73 -14.92
C ILE A 662 -13.02 20.59 -14.63
N GLN A 663 -12.60 19.58 -13.85
CA GLN A 663 -13.48 18.46 -13.47
C GLN A 663 -14.68 18.90 -12.60
N ALA A 664 -14.53 19.97 -11.82
CA ALA A 664 -15.58 20.51 -10.95
C ALA A 664 -16.51 21.54 -11.64
N ASP A 665 -16.36 21.75 -12.95
CA ASP A 665 -17.06 22.76 -13.77
C ASP A 665 -16.93 24.20 -13.23
N LEU A 666 -15.79 24.53 -12.62
CA LEU A 666 -15.49 25.88 -12.11
C LEU A 666 -14.58 26.67 -13.07
N THR A 667 -14.94 26.66 -14.36
CA THR A 667 -14.18 27.32 -15.43
C THR A 667 -14.12 28.83 -15.26
N ASP A 668 -15.19 29.48 -14.79
CA ASP A 668 -15.20 30.92 -14.52
C ASP A 668 -14.15 31.33 -13.49
N LYS A 669 -14.02 30.55 -12.40
CA LYS A 669 -13.00 30.79 -11.37
C LYS A 669 -11.60 30.50 -11.88
N LEU A 670 -11.42 29.48 -12.73
CA LEU A 670 -10.14 29.21 -13.38
C LEU A 670 -9.68 30.39 -14.25
N LEU A 671 -10.61 31.03 -14.97
CA LEU A 671 -10.33 32.19 -15.81
C LEU A 671 -9.98 33.45 -15.00
N GLU A 672 -10.40 33.55 -13.73
CA GLU A 672 -9.96 34.58 -12.80
C GLU A 672 -8.54 34.34 -12.25
N LEU A 673 -8.00 33.12 -12.36
CA LEU A 673 -6.66 32.77 -11.90
C LEU A 673 -5.59 33.26 -12.88
N ASN A 674 -4.98 34.40 -12.57
CA ASN A 674 -3.78 34.87 -13.28
C ASN A 674 -2.53 34.13 -12.78
N SER A 675 -2.37 32.86 -13.18
CA SER A 675 -1.15 32.08 -12.94
C SER A 675 -0.32 31.93 -14.23
N PRO A 676 1.01 32.12 -14.18
CA PRO A 676 1.88 31.98 -15.36
C PRO A 676 1.96 30.54 -15.88
N PHE A 677 1.52 29.55 -15.10
CA PHE A 677 1.55 28.12 -15.47
C PHE A 677 0.28 27.64 -16.18
N LEU A 678 -0.77 28.48 -16.25
CA LEU A 678 -2.06 28.11 -16.83
C LEU A 678 -1.99 28.00 -18.35
N GLU A 679 -1.35 28.96 -19.03
CA GLU A 679 -1.21 28.95 -20.49
C GLU A 679 -0.43 27.73 -21.01
N PRO A 680 0.77 27.39 -20.49
CA PRO A 680 1.50 26.20 -20.93
C PRO A 680 0.73 24.89 -20.70
N HIS A 681 -0.06 24.83 -19.62
CA HIS A 681 -0.88 23.66 -19.30
C HIS A 681 -2.05 23.49 -20.28
N LEU A 682 -2.83 24.55 -20.53
CA LEU A 682 -3.96 24.52 -21.46
C LEU A 682 -3.50 24.22 -22.91
N VAL A 683 -2.36 24.76 -23.33
CA VAL A 683 -1.75 24.46 -24.65
C VAL A 683 -1.27 23.02 -24.74
N ARG A 684 -0.85 22.41 -23.63
CA ARG A 684 -0.49 20.98 -23.59
C ARG A 684 -1.74 20.11 -23.63
N MET A 685 -2.77 20.44 -22.85
CA MET A 685 -4.06 19.73 -22.85
C MET A 685 -4.69 19.74 -24.25
N SER A 686 -4.65 20.86 -24.98
CA SER A 686 -5.19 20.93 -26.35
C SER A 686 -4.46 20.03 -27.36
N LYS A 687 -3.25 19.56 -27.04
CA LYS A 687 -2.47 18.64 -27.88
C LYS A 687 -2.65 17.16 -27.52
N ILE A 688 -2.98 16.86 -26.26
CA ILE A 688 -2.97 15.50 -25.71
C ILE A 688 -4.39 14.94 -25.50
N ASP A 689 -5.37 15.78 -25.17
CA ASP A 689 -6.72 15.32 -24.81
C ASP A 689 -7.54 14.77 -25.99
N GLN A 690 -8.30 13.70 -25.72
CA GLN A 690 -9.37 13.20 -26.60
C GLN A 690 -10.50 14.23 -26.81
N ASN A 691 -10.73 15.11 -25.83
CA ASN A 691 -11.73 16.19 -25.86
C ASN A 691 -11.11 17.54 -26.30
N LYS A 692 -10.32 17.52 -27.38
CA LYS A 692 -9.60 18.69 -27.91
C LYS A 692 -10.46 19.96 -28.02
N VAL A 693 -11.75 19.82 -28.35
CA VAL A 693 -12.72 20.93 -28.47
C VAL A 693 -12.93 21.69 -27.17
N ARG A 694 -13.13 21.00 -26.03
CA ARG A 694 -13.37 21.66 -24.73
C ARG A 694 -12.13 22.37 -24.21
N SER A 695 -10.96 21.76 -24.40
CA SER A 695 -9.68 22.32 -23.97
C SER A 695 -9.31 23.57 -24.80
N MET A 696 -9.59 23.55 -26.11
CA MET A 696 -9.45 24.74 -26.97
C MET A 696 -10.49 25.82 -26.67
N ASP A 697 -11.74 25.44 -26.36
CA ASP A 697 -12.79 26.38 -25.95
C ASP A 697 -12.38 27.17 -24.69
N LEU A 698 -11.83 26.47 -23.70
CA LEU A 698 -11.31 27.08 -22.49
C LEU A 698 -10.09 27.98 -22.76
N LEU A 699 -9.21 27.56 -23.68
CA LEU A 699 -8.00 28.30 -24.02
C LEU A 699 -8.30 29.65 -24.68
N TRP A 700 -9.27 29.74 -25.60
CA TRP A 700 -9.60 31.04 -26.20
C TRP A 700 -10.31 31.97 -25.21
N ARG A 701 -11.17 31.45 -24.34
CA ARG A 701 -11.79 32.25 -23.25
C ARG A 701 -10.73 32.82 -22.30
N TYR A 702 -9.68 32.05 -22.03
CA TYR A 702 -8.52 32.53 -21.26
C TYR A 702 -7.78 33.65 -21.99
N TYR A 703 -7.53 33.52 -23.29
CA TYR A 703 -6.89 34.57 -24.07
C TYR A 703 -7.73 35.85 -24.19
N GLU A 704 -9.06 35.73 -24.26
CA GLU A 704 -9.96 36.88 -24.24
C GLU A 704 -9.88 37.63 -22.90
N LYS A 705 -9.89 36.91 -21.78
CA LYS A 705 -9.78 37.49 -20.43
C LYS A 705 -8.41 38.10 -20.16
N SER A 706 -7.33 37.47 -20.63
CA SER A 706 -5.96 37.99 -20.53
C SER A 706 -5.64 39.11 -21.53
N ARG A 707 -6.61 39.51 -22.37
CA ARG A 707 -6.50 40.55 -23.43
C ARG A 707 -5.49 40.22 -24.54
N ASN A 708 -5.15 38.94 -24.73
CA ASN A 708 -4.32 38.50 -25.85
C ASN A 708 -5.20 38.07 -27.03
N PHE A 709 -5.78 39.05 -27.72
CA PHE A 709 -6.75 38.79 -28.80
C PHE A 709 -6.14 38.12 -30.04
N SER A 710 -4.84 38.31 -30.31
CA SER A 710 -4.16 37.67 -31.43
C SER A 710 -4.04 36.15 -31.25
N SER A 711 -3.66 35.70 -30.04
CA SER A 711 -3.60 34.26 -29.74
C SER A 711 -5.00 33.65 -29.66
N ALA A 712 -5.98 34.38 -29.12
CA ALA A 712 -7.39 33.95 -29.14
C ALA A 712 -7.89 33.71 -30.57
N ALA A 713 -7.66 34.67 -31.48
CA ALA A 713 -8.10 34.56 -32.87
C ALA A 713 -7.50 33.33 -33.57
N ARG A 714 -6.22 33.01 -33.35
CA ARG A 714 -5.57 31.82 -33.92
C ARG A 714 -6.11 30.51 -33.35
N VAL A 715 -6.34 30.43 -32.03
CA VAL A 715 -6.90 29.22 -31.41
C VAL A 715 -8.33 28.97 -31.87
N VAL A 716 -9.15 30.01 -31.99
CA VAL A 716 -10.54 29.88 -32.47
C VAL A 716 -10.59 29.56 -33.96
N ALA A 717 -9.66 30.10 -34.76
CA ALA A 717 -9.51 29.71 -36.16
C ALA A 717 -9.12 28.23 -36.31
N GLU A 718 -8.14 27.76 -35.51
CA GLU A 718 -7.79 26.33 -35.49
C GLU A 718 -8.98 25.47 -35.03
N LEU A 719 -9.80 25.96 -34.08
CA LEU A 719 -11.01 25.27 -33.63
C LEU A 719 -12.07 25.16 -34.74
N ALA A 720 -12.21 26.19 -35.57
CA ALA A 720 -13.11 26.19 -36.72
C ALA A 720 -12.61 25.25 -37.84
N ASP A 721 -11.30 25.19 -38.07
CA ASP A 721 -10.66 24.35 -39.09
C ASP A 721 -10.57 22.86 -38.67
N MET A 722 -10.89 22.52 -37.42
CA MET A 722 -10.82 21.14 -36.93
C MET A 722 -11.90 20.22 -37.52
N ASP A 723 -11.42 19.10 -38.06
CA ASP A 723 -12.24 17.97 -38.52
C ASP A 723 -12.82 17.23 -37.31
N SER A 724 -14.11 17.47 -37.04
CA SER A 724 -14.83 16.78 -35.96
C SER A 724 -16.32 16.74 -36.24
N THR A 725 -16.97 15.66 -35.82
CA THR A 725 -18.43 15.51 -35.86
C THR A 725 -19.13 16.22 -34.69
N ASP A 726 -18.36 16.68 -33.70
CA ASP A 726 -18.90 17.27 -32.46
C ASP A 726 -19.21 18.76 -32.60
N ILE A 727 -18.64 19.42 -33.63
CA ILE A 727 -18.87 20.84 -33.92
C ILE A 727 -19.76 20.92 -35.16
N SER A 728 -20.91 21.58 -35.03
CA SER A 728 -21.78 21.86 -36.19
C SER A 728 -21.21 22.99 -37.05
N LEU A 729 -21.57 23.03 -38.33
CA LEU A 729 -21.18 24.11 -39.25
C LEU A 729 -21.60 25.49 -38.75
N LYS A 730 -22.75 25.58 -38.06
CA LYS A 730 -23.21 26.84 -37.43
C LYS A 730 -22.27 27.30 -36.33
N GLN A 731 -21.84 26.38 -35.46
CA GLN A 731 -20.85 26.68 -34.42
C GLN A 731 -19.49 27.05 -35.03
N ARG A 732 -19.07 26.43 -36.13
CA ARG A 732 -17.84 26.85 -36.85
C ARG A 732 -17.96 28.28 -37.37
N ILE A 733 -19.11 28.67 -37.92
CA ILE A 733 -19.36 30.04 -38.34
C ILE A 733 -19.35 31.00 -37.14
N GLU A 734 -19.92 30.60 -36.00
CA GLU A 734 -19.84 31.38 -34.76
C GLU A 734 -18.38 31.54 -34.30
N TYR A 735 -17.59 30.46 -34.29
CA TYR A 735 -16.16 30.53 -33.99
C TYR A 735 -15.40 31.43 -34.97
N LEU A 736 -15.60 31.30 -36.28
CA LEU A 736 -14.99 32.20 -37.26
C LEU A 736 -15.40 33.67 -37.01
N SER A 737 -16.64 33.92 -36.60
CA SER A 737 -17.10 35.28 -36.27
C SER A 737 -16.40 35.85 -35.03
N ILE A 738 -16.16 35.00 -34.01
CA ILE A 738 -15.41 35.34 -32.80
C ILE A 738 -13.93 35.55 -33.13
N ALA A 739 -13.36 34.75 -34.02
CA ALA A 739 -11.98 34.88 -34.50
C ALA A 739 -11.78 36.22 -35.24
N ILE A 740 -12.71 36.57 -36.14
CA ILE A 740 -12.70 37.87 -36.84
C ILE A 740 -12.85 39.02 -35.84
N LEU A 741 -13.76 38.92 -34.88
CA LEU A 741 -13.94 39.95 -33.85
C LEU A 741 -12.66 40.13 -33.01
N SER A 742 -12.00 39.03 -32.65
CA SER A 742 -10.75 39.02 -31.88
C SER A 742 -9.57 39.57 -32.70
N ALA A 743 -9.47 39.25 -33.99
CA ALA A 743 -8.47 39.82 -34.90
C ALA A 743 -8.71 41.32 -35.16
N LYS A 744 -9.97 41.75 -35.20
CA LYS A 744 -10.36 43.17 -35.31
C LYS A 744 -10.12 43.95 -34.02
N SER A 745 -10.13 43.30 -32.87
CA SER A 745 -9.83 43.95 -31.58
C SER A 745 -8.33 44.03 -31.30
N SER A 746 -7.50 43.13 -31.87
CA SER A 746 -6.03 43.21 -31.79
C SER A 746 -5.42 44.28 -32.69
N THR A 747 -6.12 44.73 -33.74
CA THR A 747 -5.60 45.65 -34.77
C THR A 747 -5.32 47.08 -34.29
N GLY A 748 -5.55 47.39 -33.01
CA GLY A 748 -5.04 48.62 -32.37
C GLY A 748 -3.51 48.72 -32.30
N MET A 749 -2.79 47.61 -32.52
CA MET A 749 -1.32 47.49 -32.56
C MET A 749 -0.93 46.69 -33.81
N SER A 750 -1.00 47.29 -35.00
CA SER A 750 -0.91 46.59 -36.28
C SER A 750 0.49 46.03 -36.60
N THR A 751 0.58 44.70 -36.73
CA THR A 751 1.60 44.02 -37.54
C THR A 751 1.00 43.65 -38.90
N LEU A 752 1.76 43.73 -39.99
CA LEU A 752 1.29 43.39 -41.35
C LEU A 752 0.70 41.97 -41.43
N SER A 753 1.26 41.03 -40.67
CA SER A 753 0.80 39.63 -40.60
C SER A 753 -0.60 39.46 -40.01
N ASP A 754 -1.03 40.33 -39.09
CA ASP A 754 -2.37 40.22 -38.49
C ASP A 754 -3.46 40.70 -39.47
N GLY A 755 -3.10 41.58 -40.42
CA GLY A 755 -3.99 42.00 -41.50
C GLY A 755 -4.20 40.92 -42.55
N GLU A 756 -3.14 40.21 -42.95
CA GLU A 756 -3.21 39.06 -43.86
C GLU A 756 -4.07 37.94 -43.28
N PHE A 757 -3.86 37.60 -42.01
CA PHE A 757 -4.66 36.59 -41.30
C PHE A 757 -6.14 37.00 -41.19
N LEU A 758 -6.44 38.28 -40.97
CA LEU A 758 -7.82 38.77 -40.94
C LEU A 758 -8.51 38.61 -42.29
N HIS A 759 -7.82 38.93 -43.39
CA HIS A 759 -8.35 38.71 -44.73
C HIS A 759 -8.61 37.23 -45.00
N GLU A 760 -7.70 36.34 -44.60
CA GLU A 760 -7.90 34.89 -44.71
C GLU A 760 -9.17 34.42 -43.95
N LEU A 761 -9.40 34.93 -42.73
CA LEU A 761 -10.60 34.59 -41.96
C LEU A 761 -11.89 35.13 -42.58
N GLU A 762 -11.85 36.32 -43.19
CA GLU A 762 -13.00 36.90 -43.89
C GLU A 762 -13.36 36.08 -45.14
N GLU A 763 -12.35 35.67 -45.93
CA GLU A 763 -12.55 34.78 -47.08
C GLU A 763 -13.12 33.42 -46.64
N LYS A 764 -12.55 32.81 -45.59
CA LYS A 764 -13.07 31.54 -45.01
C LYS A 764 -14.51 31.67 -44.53
N MET A 765 -14.90 32.81 -43.94
CA MET A 765 -16.27 33.08 -43.51
C MET A 765 -17.25 33.11 -44.69
N GLU A 766 -16.85 33.69 -45.82
CA GLU A 766 -17.68 33.70 -47.04
C GLU A 766 -17.91 32.29 -47.57
N VAL A 767 -16.84 31.48 -47.67
CA VAL A 767 -16.92 30.08 -48.11
C VAL A 767 -17.78 29.26 -47.15
N ALA A 768 -17.63 29.43 -45.83
CA ALA A 768 -18.43 28.73 -44.82
C ALA A 768 -19.93 29.08 -44.90
N ARG A 769 -20.27 30.34 -45.23
CA ARG A 769 -21.67 30.76 -45.46
C ARG A 769 -22.26 30.11 -46.71
N ILE A 770 -21.48 30.00 -47.79
CA ILE A 770 -21.89 29.28 -49.00
C ILE A 770 -22.09 27.79 -48.68
N GLN A 771 -21.20 27.20 -47.90
CA GLN A 771 -21.34 25.82 -47.40
C GLN A 771 -22.64 25.63 -46.61
N LEU A 772 -23.01 26.58 -45.74
CA LEU A 772 -24.28 26.56 -45.00
C LEU A 772 -25.50 26.71 -45.93
N GLN A 773 -25.39 27.53 -46.98
CA GLN A 773 -26.45 27.68 -47.99
C GLN A 773 -26.65 26.38 -48.79
N ILE A 774 -25.57 25.69 -49.16
CA ILE A 774 -25.61 24.38 -49.82
C ILE A 774 -26.28 23.36 -48.89
N GLN A 775 -25.84 23.27 -47.63
CA GLN A 775 -26.41 22.38 -46.63
C GLN A 775 -27.92 22.63 -46.45
N GLY A 776 -28.33 23.89 -46.31
CA GLY A 776 -29.73 24.28 -46.18
C GLY A 776 -30.58 23.92 -47.42
N THR A 777 -29.99 24.02 -48.61
CA THR A 777 -30.67 23.68 -49.86
C THR A 777 -30.79 22.16 -50.04
N LEU A 778 -29.76 21.39 -49.68
CA LEU A 778 -29.79 19.93 -49.66
C LEU A 778 -30.82 19.39 -48.67
N ILE A 779 -30.88 19.95 -47.46
CA ILE A 779 -31.90 19.58 -46.46
C ILE A 779 -33.31 19.85 -46.97
N ARG A 780 -33.54 20.99 -47.63
CA ARG A 780 -34.87 21.36 -48.13
C ARG A 780 -35.32 20.53 -49.33
N ARG A 781 -34.41 20.24 -50.28
CA ARG A 781 -34.78 19.64 -51.59
C ARG A 781 -34.50 18.14 -51.71
N TYR A 782 -33.54 17.60 -50.98
CA TYR A 782 -33.05 16.22 -51.18
C TYR A 782 -33.03 15.38 -49.89
N SER A 783 -33.77 15.76 -48.85
CA SER A 783 -33.80 15.08 -47.54
C SER A 783 -34.05 13.56 -47.58
N HIS A 784 -34.74 13.08 -48.62
CA HIS A 784 -35.10 11.67 -48.81
C HIS A 784 -34.00 10.82 -49.48
N GLN A 785 -32.93 11.42 -50.03
CA GLN A 785 -31.84 10.66 -50.65
C GLN A 785 -30.71 10.36 -49.63
N PRO A 786 -30.24 9.10 -49.55
CA PRO A 786 -29.13 8.74 -48.66
C PRO A 786 -27.80 9.40 -49.05
N SER A 787 -27.59 9.67 -50.35
CA SER A 787 -26.45 10.45 -50.86
C SER A 787 -26.43 11.88 -50.31
N ALA A 788 -27.60 12.52 -50.19
CA ALA A 788 -27.73 13.86 -49.64
C ALA A 788 -27.48 13.89 -48.12
N GLN A 789 -27.88 12.85 -47.38
CA GLN A 789 -27.60 12.74 -45.95
C GLN A 789 -26.10 12.59 -45.66
N ASN A 790 -25.40 11.76 -46.44
CA ASN A 790 -23.94 11.63 -46.35
C ASN A 790 -23.25 12.96 -46.72
N ALA A 791 -23.73 13.64 -47.76
CA ALA A 791 -23.22 14.96 -48.14
C ALA A 791 -23.43 16.00 -47.02
N ILE A 792 -24.60 16.02 -46.37
CA ILE A 792 -24.89 16.92 -45.24
C ILE A 792 -23.94 16.64 -44.07
N ALA A 793 -23.68 15.37 -43.74
CA ALA A 793 -22.75 14.99 -42.68
C ALA A 793 -21.31 15.43 -43.00
N MET A 794 -20.87 15.29 -44.26
CA MET A 794 -19.55 15.78 -44.69
C MET A 794 -19.45 17.32 -44.64
N LEU A 795 -20.51 18.02 -45.06
CA LEU A 795 -20.57 19.48 -44.96
C LEU A 795 -20.64 19.96 -43.50
N ASP A 796 -21.06 19.12 -42.56
CA ASP A 796 -21.09 19.44 -41.14
C ASP A 796 -19.82 19.02 -40.39
N SER A 797 -18.93 18.23 -41.01
CA SER A 797 -17.71 17.71 -40.35
C SER A 797 -16.46 18.55 -40.58
N GLN A 798 -16.39 19.32 -41.67
CA GLN A 798 -15.18 20.04 -42.09
C GLN A 798 -15.53 21.29 -42.90
N LEU A 799 -14.72 22.36 -42.80
CA LEU A 799 -14.77 23.50 -43.72
C LEU A 799 -14.14 23.12 -45.06
N MET A 800 -14.90 23.28 -46.14
CA MET A 800 -14.51 22.81 -47.47
C MET A 800 -14.03 23.95 -48.35
N ASP A 801 -13.03 23.67 -49.20
CA ASP A 801 -12.57 24.64 -50.20
C ASP A 801 -13.63 24.87 -51.29
N ALA A 802 -13.62 26.08 -51.87
CA ALA A 802 -14.52 26.48 -52.95
C ALA A 802 -14.57 25.48 -54.11
N THR A 803 -13.44 24.90 -54.51
CA THR A 803 -13.35 23.91 -55.59
C THR A 803 -14.07 22.60 -55.23
N ARG A 804 -13.93 22.12 -53.99
CA ARG A 804 -14.62 20.90 -53.53
C ARG A 804 -16.12 21.16 -53.37
N LEU A 805 -16.51 22.31 -52.84
CA LEU A 805 -17.92 22.73 -52.78
C LEU A 805 -18.55 22.75 -54.18
N TYR A 806 -17.81 23.19 -55.20
CA TYR A 806 -18.29 23.20 -56.58
C TYR A 806 -18.43 21.78 -57.16
N GLY A 807 -17.34 20.99 -57.13
CA GLY A 807 -17.27 19.70 -57.82
C GLY A 807 -18.02 18.56 -57.13
N ASP A 808 -17.94 18.47 -55.80
CA ASP A 808 -18.45 17.32 -55.05
C ASP A 808 -19.91 17.53 -54.58
N PHE A 809 -20.38 18.78 -54.52
CA PHE A 809 -21.70 19.12 -53.99
C PHE A 809 -22.54 19.95 -54.98
N ALA A 810 -22.06 21.10 -55.43
CA ALA A 810 -22.88 21.99 -56.25
C ALA A 810 -23.18 21.40 -57.64
N ASP A 811 -22.23 20.71 -58.27
CA ASP A 811 -22.42 20.08 -59.58
C ASP A 811 -23.30 18.82 -59.55
N PRO A 812 -23.06 17.82 -58.67
CA PRO A 812 -23.85 16.59 -58.64
C PRO A 812 -25.32 16.81 -58.28
N PHE A 813 -25.59 17.78 -57.39
CA PHE A 813 -26.94 18.16 -56.99
C PHE A 813 -27.54 19.30 -57.84
N LYS A 814 -26.83 19.71 -58.91
CA LYS A 814 -27.23 20.78 -59.84
C LYS A 814 -27.65 22.07 -59.14
N LEU A 815 -26.93 22.52 -58.11
CA LEU A 815 -27.27 23.71 -57.33
C LEU A 815 -26.75 25.00 -57.99
N SER A 816 -27.36 25.43 -59.10
CA SER A 816 -26.88 26.56 -59.93
C SER A 816 -26.76 27.90 -59.18
N GLU A 817 -27.60 28.17 -58.19
CA GLU A 817 -27.46 29.35 -57.30
C GLU A 817 -26.19 29.29 -56.45
N CYS A 818 -25.90 28.11 -55.88
CA CYS A 818 -24.71 27.90 -55.07
C CYS A 818 -23.47 27.91 -55.96
N LYS A 819 -23.53 27.36 -57.19
CA LYS A 819 -22.45 27.46 -58.18
C LYS A 819 -22.11 28.92 -58.49
N LEU A 820 -23.11 29.77 -58.73
CA LEU A 820 -22.91 31.20 -58.96
C LEU A 820 -22.26 31.89 -57.75
N ALA A 821 -22.71 31.57 -56.53
CA ALA A 821 -22.14 32.10 -55.29
C ALA A 821 -20.66 31.68 -55.09
N ILE A 822 -20.32 30.42 -55.38
CA ILE A 822 -18.95 29.92 -55.31
C ILE A 822 -18.05 30.63 -56.32
N ILE A 823 -18.52 30.80 -57.57
CA ILE A 823 -17.75 31.45 -58.64
C ILE A 823 -17.52 32.94 -58.33
N HIS A 824 -18.51 33.61 -57.74
CA HIS A 824 -18.38 34.98 -57.24
C HIS A 824 -17.32 35.07 -56.13
N CYS A 825 -17.38 34.19 -55.13
CA CYS A 825 -16.41 34.14 -54.02
C CYS A 825 -14.98 33.83 -54.51
N ALA A 826 -14.83 32.92 -55.47
CA ALA A 826 -13.52 32.53 -56.03
C ALA A 826 -12.95 33.55 -57.04
N GLY A 827 -13.70 34.60 -57.41
CA GLY A 827 -13.24 35.59 -58.39
C GLY A 827 -13.06 35.05 -59.82
N HIS A 828 -13.54 33.84 -60.12
CA HIS A 828 -13.46 33.25 -61.45
C HIS A 828 -14.49 33.88 -62.39
N SER A 829 -14.09 34.35 -63.57
CA SER A 829 -15.02 34.97 -64.52
C SER A 829 -14.97 34.28 -65.87
N ASP A 830 -15.84 33.28 -66.07
CA ASP A 830 -16.14 32.74 -67.39
C ASP A 830 -17.58 33.17 -67.79
N PRO A 831 -17.72 34.08 -68.77
CA PRO A 831 -19.02 34.61 -69.15
C PRO A 831 -19.96 33.53 -69.71
N ILE A 832 -19.45 32.48 -70.34
CA ILE A 832 -20.27 31.39 -70.89
C ILE A 832 -20.85 30.57 -69.74
N LEU A 833 -20.01 30.23 -68.76
CA LEU A 833 -20.44 29.51 -67.57
C LEU A 833 -21.46 30.33 -66.78
N VAL A 834 -21.20 31.62 -66.53
CA VAL A 834 -22.15 32.49 -65.81
C VAL A 834 -23.49 32.58 -66.56
N GLN A 835 -23.49 32.75 -67.88
CA GLN A 835 -24.71 32.76 -68.69
C GLN A 835 -25.49 31.44 -68.57
N SER A 836 -24.81 30.30 -68.72
CA SER A 836 -25.44 28.98 -68.58
C SER A 836 -26.03 28.74 -67.18
N LEU A 837 -25.38 29.25 -66.12
CA LEU A 837 -25.91 29.14 -64.76
C LEU A 837 -27.16 29.98 -64.57
N TRP A 838 -27.21 31.18 -65.14
CA TRP A 838 -28.41 32.02 -65.13
C TRP A 838 -29.55 31.40 -65.95
N GLU A 839 -29.26 30.78 -67.10
CA GLU A 839 -30.24 29.98 -67.86
C GLU A 839 -30.80 28.85 -66.99
N GLU A 840 -29.92 28.04 -66.37
CA GLU A 840 -30.33 26.92 -65.51
C GLU A 840 -31.15 27.37 -64.28
N ILE A 841 -30.85 28.53 -63.69
CA ILE A 841 -31.62 29.09 -62.56
C ILE A 841 -33.03 29.47 -63.03
N ILE A 842 -33.13 30.19 -64.15
CA ILE A 842 -34.42 30.65 -64.68
C ILE A 842 -35.27 29.47 -65.15
N GLU A 843 -34.71 28.55 -65.93
CA GLU A 843 -35.42 27.36 -66.40
C GLU A 843 -35.90 26.47 -65.25
N ARG A 844 -35.13 26.38 -64.16
CA ARG A 844 -35.53 25.61 -63.00
C ARG A 844 -36.68 26.23 -62.23
N GLU A 845 -36.62 27.53 -61.95
CA GLU A 845 -37.73 28.22 -61.27
C GLU A 845 -39.00 28.19 -62.14
N LEU A 846 -38.86 28.27 -63.47
CA LEU A 846 -39.97 28.04 -64.40
C LEU A 846 -40.51 26.61 -64.31
N ASN A 847 -39.65 25.59 -64.24
CA ASN A 847 -40.06 24.19 -64.12
C ASN A 847 -40.71 23.87 -62.76
N ASP A 848 -40.20 24.41 -61.66
CA ASP A 848 -40.76 24.24 -60.31
C ASP A 848 -42.15 24.90 -60.20
N SER A 849 -42.41 25.91 -61.05
CA SER A 849 -43.64 26.71 -61.04
C SER A 849 -44.72 26.24 -62.04
N ILE A 850 -44.50 25.14 -62.79
CA ILE A 850 -45.42 24.60 -63.84
C ILE A 850 -46.87 24.39 -63.34
N GLY A 851 -47.09 24.23 -62.03
CA GLY A 851 -48.42 24.07 -61.42
C GLY A 851 -49.13 25.34 -60.93
N MET A 852 -48.51 26.53 -61.05
CA MET A 852 -49.02 27.80 -60.53
C MET A 852 -49.71 28.65 -61.60
N THR A 853 -50.47 29.68 -61.19
CA THR A 853 -51.03 30.64 -62.16
C THR A 853 -49.92 31.50 -62.78
N PRO A 854 -50.07 32.00 -64.02
CA PRO A 854 -49.05 32.83 -64.66
C PRO A 854 -48.64 34.06 -63.85
N ALA A 855 -49.55 34.65 -63.07
CA ALA A 855 -49.26 35.77 -62.18
C ALA A 855 -48.41 35.37 -60.97
N GLU A 856 -48.63 34.18 -60.40
CA GLU A 856 -47.82 33.63 -59.31
C GLU A 856 -46.43 33.21 -59.82
N GLN A 857 -46.34 32.62 -61.01
CA GLN A 857 -45.06 32.29 -61.67
C GLN A 857 -44.21 33.55 -61.88
N MET A 858 -44.83 34.61 -62.40
CA MET A 858 -44.21 35.92 -62.60
C MET A 858 -43.70 36.50 -61.26
N GLN A 859 -44.51 36.42 -60.20
CA GLN A 859 -44.12 36.94 -58.88
C GLN A 859 -42.98 36.13 -58.24
N VAL A 860 -42.99 34.80 -58.33
CA VAL A 860 -41.93 33.94 -57.79
C VAL A 860 -40.61 34.19 -58.52
N LEU A 861 -40.65 34.29 -59.85
CA LEU A 861 -39.46 34.59 -60.66
C LEU A 861 -38.93 36.01 -60.35
N ASN A 862 -39.80 37.02 -60.21
CA ASN A 862 -39.37 38.37 -59.82
C ASN A 862 -38.68 38.36 -58.45
N LEU A 863 -39.31 37.78 -57.42
CA LEU A 863 -38.72 37.72 -56.09
C LEU A 863 -37.34 37.04 -56.11
N LYS A 864 -37.18 36.00 -56.93
CA LYS A 864 -35.91 35.30 -57.10
C LYS A 864 -34.86 36.15 -57.80
N LEU A 865 -35.19 36.70 -58.97
CA LEU A 865 -34.31 37.56 -59.74
C LEU A 865 -33.90 38.81 -58.95
N THR A 866 -34.84 39.41 -58.21
CA THR A 866 -34.58 40.56 -57.36
C THR A 866 -33.64 40.21 -56.20
N SER A 867 -33.83 39.03 -55.58
CA SER A 867 -32.95 38.59 -54.49
C SER A 867 -31.49 38.34 -54.94
N LEU A 868 -31.29 37.68 -56.08
CA LEU A 868 -29.96 37.40 -56.63
C LEU A 868 -29.36 38.64 -57.30
N GLY A 869 -30.19 39.40 -58.01
CA GLY A 869 -29.82 40.63 -58.69
C GLY A 869 -29.24 41.65 -57.74
N ARG A 870 -29.85 41.88 -56.57
CA ARG A 870 -29.30 42.82 -55.57
C ARG A 870 -27.91 42.44 -55.06
N ILE A 871 -27.57 41.16 -55.05
CA ILE A 871 -26.25 40.66 -54.63
C ILE A 871 -25.22 40.88 -55.73
N TYR A 872 -25.56 40.57 -56.98
CA TYR A 872 -24.60 40.55 -58.10
C TYR A 872 -24.61 41.79 -59.00
N ALA A 873 -25.61 42.68 -58.91
CA ALA A 873 -25.75 43.86 -59.79
C ALA A 873 -24.60 44.85 -59.67
N SER A 874 -23.93 44.89 -58.51
CA SER A 874 -22.73 45.69 -58.28
C SER A 874 -21.53 45.19 -59.10
N THR A 875 -21.52 43.92 -59.52
CA THR A 875 -20.40 43.28 -60.20
C THR A 875 -20.82 42.76 -61.59
N PRO A 876 -20.55 43.51 -62.67
CA PRO A 876 -21.09 43.22 -64.01
C PRO A 876 -20.57 41.91 -64.62
N ARG A 877 -19.49 41.32 -64.09
CA ARG A 877 -18.94 40.04 -64.53
C ARG A 877 -19.83 38.83 -64.14
N TYR A 878 -20.61 38.97 -63.07
CA TYR A 878 -21.48 37.91 -62.54
C TYR A 878 -22.96 38.15 -62.85
N PHE A 879 -23.29 39.36 -63.29
CA PHE A 879 -24.63 39.76 -63.71
C PHE A 879 -24.61 40.22 -65.18
N PRO A 880 -24.74 39.28 -66.15
CA PRO A 880 -24.70 39.61 -67.57
C PRO A 880 -26.02 40.26 -68.01
N LEU A 881 -26.14 41.56 -67.80
CA LEU A 881 -27.37 42.35 -68.01
C LEU A 881 -27.95 42.19 -69.42
N GLU A 882 -27.13 42.31 -70.47
CA GLU A 882 -27.57 42.18 -71.87
C GLU A 882 -28.17 40.82 -72.19
N PHE A 883 -27.53 39.76 -71.69
CA PHE A 883 -28.00 38.39 -71.85
C PHE A 883 -29.29 38.15 -71.08
N LEU A 884 -29.35 38.56 -69.80
CA LEU A 884 -30.51 38.38 -68.94
C LEU A 884 -31.75 39.10 -69.48
N VAL A 885 -31.62 40.37 -69.92
CA VAL A 885 -32.74 41.11 -70.53
C VAL A 885 -33.22 40.41 -71.80
N LYS A 886 -32.30 40.01 -72.70
CA LYS A 886 -32.64 39.29 -73.94
C LYS A 886 -33.34 37.96 -73.67
N TYR A 887 -32.87 37.20 -72.67
CA TYR A 887 -33.42 35.90 -72.32
C TYR A 887 -34.79 36.01 -71.64
N LEU A 888 -34.94 36.94 -70.68
CA LEU A 888 -36.20 37.16 -69.98
C LEU A 888 -37.30 37.68 -70.91
N GLU A 889 -36.98 38.60 -71.83
CA GLU A 889 -37.95 39.08 -72.83
C GLU A 889 -38.44 37.96 -73.76
N LYS A 890 -37.55 37.03 -74.15
CA LYS A 890 -37.95 35.84 -74.91
C LYS A 890 -38.89 34.94 -74.10
N GLN A 891 -38.63 34.74 -72.81
CA GLN A 891 -39.49 33.93 -71.95
C GLN A 891 -40.85 34.59 -71.67
N VAL A 892 -40.88 35.91 -71.47
CA VAL A 892 -42.13 36.71 -71.36
C VAL A 892 -42.98 36.54 -72.62
N CYS A 893 -42.36 36.56 -73.80
CA CYS A 893 -43.03 36.33 -75.08
C CYS A 893 -43.57 34.89 -75.21
N ASN A 894 -42.83 33.88 -74.75
CA ASN A 894 -43.27 32.47 -74.79
C ASN A 894 -44.42 32.16 -73.82
N LEU A 895 -44.42 32.79 -72.65
CA LEU A 895 -45.39 32.54 -71.57
C LEU A 895 -46.56 33.54 -71.55
N ASN A 896 -46.55 34.52 -72.46
CA ASN A 896 -47.56 35.57 -72.62
C ASN A 896 -47.78 36.41 -71.34
N TRP A 897 -46.68 36.84 -70.72
CA TRP A 897 -46.66 37.66 -69.51
C TRP A 897 -46.77 39.17 -69.81
N ASP A 898 -46.90 39.99 -68.76
CA ASP A 898 -47.04 41.44 -68.88
C ASP A 898 -45.74 42.10 -69.42
N VAL A 899 -45.92 43.09 -70.30
CA VAL A 899 -44.87 43.77 -71.06
C VAL A 899 -43.95 44.60 -70.14
N GLY A 900 -44.44 45.01 -68.97
CA GLY A 900 -43.66 45.78 -67.98
C GLY A 900 -42.76 44.94 -67.06
N PHE A 901 -42.86 43.61 -67.11
CA PHE A 901 -42.24 42.72 -66.12
C PHE A 901 -40.72 42.84 -66.03
N VAL A 902 -40.02 42.77 -67.17
CA VAL A 902 -38.55 42.75 -67.21
C VAL A 902 -38.00 44.10 -66.78
N SER A 903 -38.57 45.20 -67.28
CA SER A 903 -38.18 46.56 -66.89
C SER A 903 -38.40 46.83 -65.40
N GLN A 904 -39.53 46.39 -64.84
CA GLN A 904 -39.85 46.60 -63.44
C GLN A 904 -38.95 45.75 -62.53
N THR A 905 -38.66 44.50 -62.90
CA THR A 905 -37.74 43.63 -62.16
C THR A 905 -36.32 44.20 -62.16
N MET A 906 -35.83 44.73 -63.28
CA MET A 906 -34.50 45.34 -63.38
C MET A 906 -34.40 46.66 -62.60
N GLU A 907 -35.49 47.43 -62.51
CA GLU A 907 -35.58 48.62 -61.66
C GLU A 907 -35.54 48.23 -60.16
N GLU A 908 -36.24 47.16 -59.75
CA GLU A 908 -36.23 46.64 -58.37
C GLU A 908 -34.86 46.06 -57.91
N ILE A 909 -33.98 45.75 -58.86
CA ILE A 909 -32.59 45.28 -58.69
C ILE A 909 -31.59 46.45 -58.56
N ASP A 910 -32.04 47.71 -58.63
CA ASP A 910 -31.21 48.93 -58.67
C ASP A 910 -30.36 49.08 -59.95
N VAL A 911 -30.78 48.49 -61.07
CA VAL A 911 -30.14 48.76 -62.38
C VAL A 911 -30.58 50.15 -62.86
N SER A 912 -29.61 51.02 -63.11
CA SER A 912 -29.91 52.38 -63.57
C SER A 912 -30.64 52.40 -64.91
N ILE A 913 -31.76 53.13 -64.99
CA ILE A 913 -32.59 53.30 -66.20
C ILE A 913 -31.75 53.65 -67.46
N PRO A 914 -30.71 54.51 -67.41
CA PRO A 914 -29.87 54.79 -68.58
C PRO A 914 -29.16 53.54 -69.15
N LYS A 915 -28.61 52.68 -68.29
CA LYS A 915 -27.97 51.43 -68.72
C LYS A 915 -28.99 50.45 -69.32
N LEU A 916 -30.18 50.40 -68.75
CA LEU A 916 -31.26 49.56 -69.28
C LEU A 916 -31.68 50.03 -70.69
N LEU A 917 -31.79 51.35 -70.90
CA LEU A 917 -32.07 51.95 -72.21
C LEU A 917 -30.96 51.66 -73.23
N GLU A 918 -29.69 51.74 -72.84
CA GLU A 918 -28.55 51.37 -73.69
C GLU A 918 -28.61 49.90 -74.13
N VAL A 919 -28.96 48.99 -73.22
CA VAL A 919 -29.14 47.56 -73.52
C VAL A 919 -30.32 47.34 -74.48
N TYR A 920 -31.47 47.98 -74.25
CA TYR A 920 -32.60 47.88 -75.17
C TYR A 920 -32.32 48.50 -76.55
N ASP A 921 -31.58 49.61 -76.62
CA ASP A 921 -31.12 50.21 -77.87
C ASP A 921 -30.14 49.28 -78.60
N HIS A 922 -29.26 48.59 -77.86
CA HIS A 922 -28.39 47.57 -78.43
C HIS A 922 -29.18 46.37 -78.98
N LEU A 923 -30.13 45.84 -78.23
CA LEU A 923 -31.03 44.77 -78.68
C LEU A 923 -31.87 45.18 -79.90
N PHE A 924 -32.31 46.44 -79.96
CA PHE A 924 -33.05 46.98 -81.10
C PHE A 924 -32.18 47.10 -82.36
N LYS A 925 -30.90 47.47 -82.19
CA LYS A 925 -29.90 47.57 -83.27
C LYS A 925 -29.43 46.20 -83.77
N GLU A 926 -29.37 45.18 -82.91
CA GLU A 926 -28.99 43.81 -83.25
C GLU A 926 -30.01 43.05 -84.13
N ARG A 927 -31.16 43.64 -84.48
CA ARG A 927 -32.27 43.00 -85.22
C ARG A 927 -31.84 42.08 -86.39
N VAL A 928 -31.75 40.79 -86.10
CA VAL A 928 -32.22 39.70 -86.97
C VAL A 928 -33.17 38.83 -86.14
N ARG A 929 -34.48 39.03 -86.39
CA ARG A 929 -35.66 38.21 -86.06
C ARG A 929 -35.67 37.50 -84.70
N ILE A 930 -36.47 38.06 -83.77
CA ILE A 930 -37.20 37.27 -82.75
C ILE A 930 -38.22 36.41 -83.48
#